data_AF-A7HKS7-F1
#
_entry.id   AF-A7HKS7-F1
#
_cell.length_a   1.000
_cell.length_b   1.000
_cell.length_c   1.000
_cell.angle_alpha   90.00
_cell.angle_beta   90.00
_cell.angle_gamma   90.00
#
_symmetry.space_group_name_H-M   'P 1'
#
loop_
_entity.id
_entity.type
_entity.pdbx_description
1 polymer ?
#
loop_
_entity_poly.entity_id
_entity_poly.type
_entity_poly.pdbx_seq_one_letter_code
_entity_poly.pdbx_strand_id
1 'polypeptide(L)'
;MENNLFIIMGLALVVVVALGAFFILGQPQEKWIEADGVKIQKISVNAEIIEKNTAKEKAVAQLMRENKLITFVGEAQGTGTLQEKEMAKIRAFSNLAEMLNARVSTFAQLVEGQLQSVSTSQNKQQIVSASVDAYKRVTELFAQARISGAYVYAYWRVKEGNIVKTYALLVYDPEDVKKYIQMQPEIDSAISSLSSLGVNFFGALNSVIEEAYKGTPLESKPSEPSKPTDQVQQPIQPTQPSQPSQPTQPISPTSPAQVNIPSNYIKGIGEAYGKTEIEAEESAKKNALSNLSEQLYVEVKSSAILKDQLSQLIVDNKVKEKFQSEYEKTIQTKTEFEFMDVVYKIVDKKAVEGKYYAKAEAYVDADVARQTFEAFVSIRLGNSLLASKMIYTAKRIVDKYEPILGKYKFPPRISEELSMIVGSIKNKYNQVSMMVNNVNSTKIVDKDSAIKVAQMINEIDAMAIDLPSELINRESLRSYLSDVKIELSGPSETIIGEQVTISVKVQPNTITLLRVIGENTENPDLISLKDGTTQLSGVVKSVNSKLTVTLAGIVSATWAPGKVSVNPDVLRVVTREGDTLRILAGGTAKIITDQNAMRKNATKDALIKIVKKAAAEVLIGENKELLNVPVDDYILDRVLAGIDYEITASGEYQNLYYVVVDAKISKSRFEKDIEYALKTAPSGFALLIVEGDENGYVESMMIERILSAGVKLVSKDFSKKILEEQYKLGYNSTIVAKYAALSAARYLIYTKVNAPSTYLSEYKLYSVRMLVNTQIIDSITGNIVSAQNYEETNSGATIQAALSKIVNSSNFQAYIQKIINSLNFENVEISKAYRYTFTPERAAYSAMLLDALKAKYASLKVIENTDKKLVIEIDIDMPEMEKFFNSLTSVKVKKVSDYEYIVTK
;
A
#
# COMPACT_ATOMS: atom_id res chain seq x y z
N MET A 1 37.13 -72.46 -59.96
CA MET A 1 35.75 -71.90 -59.96
C MET A 1 35.14 -72.17 -58.60
N GLU A 2 34.11 -71.41 -58.25
CA GLU A 2 33.26 -71.60 -57.06
C GLU A 2 33.80 -70.97 -55.77
N ASN A 3 34.36 -69.78 -55.97
CA ASN A 3 34.59 -68.72 -54.99
C ASN A 3 33.31 -67.86 -54.77
N ASN A 4 32.11 -68.44 -54.93
CA ASN A 4 30.84 -67.68 -54.98
C ASN A 4 29.76 -68.12 -53.98
N LEU A 5 30.05 -69.05 -53.05
CA LEU A 5 29.07 -69.44 -52.02
C LEU A 5 29.41 -68.91 -50.61
N PHE A 6 30.67 -68.56 -50.32
CA PHE A 6 31.08 -68.06 -49.00
C PHE A 6 31.01 -66.52 -48.85
N ILE A 7 30.97 -65.78 -49.96
CA ILE A 7 30.88 -64.30 -49.93
C ILE A 7 29.43 -63.83 -49.67
N ILE A 8 28.42 -64.63 -50.02
CA ILE A 8 27.01 -64.25 -49.84
C ILE A 8 26.53 -64.47 -48.39
N MET A 9 27.10 -65.43 -47.64
CA MET A 9 26.74 -65.63 -46.22
C MET A 9 27.47 -64.70 -45.24
N GLY A 10 28.68 -64.23 -45.56
CA GLY A 10 29.41 -63.27 -44.71
C GLY A 10 28.87 -61.84 -44.77
N LEU A 11 28.30 -61.45 -45.91
CA LEU A 11 27.71 -60.11 -46.12
C LEU A 11 26.31 -59.96 -45.52
N ALA A 12 25.54 -61.05 -45.36
CA ALA A 12 24.21 -61.00 -44.77
C ALA A 12 24.24 -60.77 -43.25
N LEU A 13 25.26 -61.24 -42.52
CA LEU A 13 25.30 -61.10 -41.06
C LEU A 13 25.81 -59.72 -40.59
N VAL A 14 26.68 -59.07 -41.36
CA VAL A 14 27.19 -57.72 -41.03
C VAL A 14 26.17 -56.63 -41.39
N VAL A 15 25.34 -56.85 -42.42
CA VAL A 15 24.31 -55.88 -42.83
C VAL A 15 23.10 -55.88 -41.88
N VAL A 16 22.75 -57.00 -41.23
CA VAL A 16 21.62 -57.02 -40.27
C VAL A 16 22.00 -56.38 -38.92
N VAL A 17 23.25 -56.50 -38.46
CA VAL A 17 23.71 -55.81 -37.25
C VAL A 17 23.98 -54.32 -37.52
N ALA A 18 24.42 -53.95 -38.74
CA ALA A 18 24.61 -52.54 -39.11
C ALA A 18 23.28 -51.81 -39.40
N LEU A 19 22.25 -52.47 -39.96
CA LEU A 19 20.93 -51.86 -40.18
C LEU A 19 20.09 -51.76 -38.91
N GLY A 20 20.29 -52.65 -37.93
CA GLY A 20 19.72 -52.50 -36.59
C GLY A 20 20.30 -51.32 -35.81
N ALA A 21 21.57 -50.96 -36.05
CA ALA A 21 22.22 -49.80 -35.45
C ALA A 21 21.90 -48.47 -36.16
N PHE A 22 21.54 -48.50 -37.45
CA PHE A 22 21.26 -47.28 -38.22
C PHE A 22 19.84 -46.72 -38.01
N PHE A 23 18.87 -47.54 -37.59
CA PHE A 23 17.52 -47.06 -37.24
C PHE A 23 17.40 -46.41 -35.85
N ILE A 24 18.48 -46.44 -35.04
CA ILE A 24 18.53 -45.77 -33.73
C ILE A 24 19.25 -44.40 -33.80
N LEU A 25 19.95 -44.08 -34.90
CA LEU A 25 20.76 -42.87 -35.04
C LEU A 25 20.33 -42.07 -36.28
N GLY A 26 19.30 -41.25 -36.14
CA GLY A 26 18.92 -40.35 -37.24
C GLY A 26 17.63 -39.56 -37.11
N GLN A 27 16.85 -39.69 -36.03
CA GLN A 27 15.83 -38.68 -35.75
C GLN A 27 16.52 -37.44 -35.17
N PRO A 28 16.23 -36.21 -35.65
CA PRO A 28 16.70 -35.01 -34.98
C PRO A 28 16.21 -35.11 -33.53
N GLN A 29 17.14 -35.32 -32.59
CA GLN A 29 16.78 -35.48 -31.19
C GLN A 29 16.12 -34.20 -30.72
N GLU A 30 14.79 -34.21 -30.66
CA GLU A 30 14.06 -33.10 -30.11
C GLU A 30 14.45 -32.98 -28.64
N LYS A 31 15.06 -31.86 -28.28
CA LYS A 31 15.44 -31.61 -26.90
C LYS A 31 14.28 -30.92 -26.21
N TRP A 32 13.84 -31.51 -25.10
CA TRP A 32 12.70 -31.03 -24.34
C TRP A 32 13.12 -30.70 -22.91
N ILE A 33 12.53 -29.64 -22.35
CA ILE A 33 12.41 -29.50 -20.91
C ILE A 33 11.28 -30.42 -20.51
N GLU A 34 11.57 -31.40 -19.67
CA GLU A 34 10.59 -32.39 -19.19
C GLU A 34 10.26 -32.16 -17.72
N ALA A 35 9.11 -32.65 -17.27
CA ALA A 35 8.73 -32.75 -15.86
C ALA A 35 8.17 -34.15 -15.59
N ASP A 36 8.81 -34.96 -14.75
CA ASP A 36 8.35 -36.31 -14.40
C ASP A 36 8.07 -37.18 -15.65
N GLY A 37 8.98 -37.10 -16.64
CA GLY A 37 8.87 -37.78 -17.93
C GLY A 37 7.84 -37.17 -18.91
N VAL A 38 7.19 -36.06 -18.57
CA VAL A 38 6.24 -35.35 -19.44
C VAL A 38 6.95 -34.20 -20.16
N LYS A 39 6.80 -34.10 -21.48
CA LYS A 39 7.38 -33.01 -22.30
C LYS A 39 6.67 -31.68 -22.03
N ILE A 40 7.42 -30.66 -21.60
CA ILE A 40 6.88 -29.35 -21.20
C ILE A 40 7.17 -28.25 -22.23
N GLN A 41 8.43 -28.07 -22.59
CA GLN A 41 8.84 -27.00 -23.52
C GLN A 41 9.89 -27.53 -24.49
N LYS A 42 9.63 -27.40 -25.79
CA LYS A 42 10.61 -27.71 -26.83
C LYS A 42 11.72 -26.68 -26.78
N ILE A 43 12.96 -27.14 -26.74
CA ILE A 43 14.16 -26.29 -26.78
C ILE A 43 15.06 -26.71 -27.94
N SER A 44 15.99 -25.84 -28.31
CA SER A 44 16.92 -26.13 -29.40
C SER A 44 17.79 -27.36 -29.06
N VAL A 45 18.16 -28.15 -30.06
CA VAL A 45 18.99 -29.37 -29.87
C VAL A 45 20.36 -29.02 -29.26
N ASN A 46 20.90 -27.85 -29.62
CA ASN A 46 22.15 -27.31 -29.06
C ASN A 46 21.95 -26.52 -27.74
N ALA A 47 20.75 -26.54 -27.15
CA ALA A 47 20.49 -25.84 -25.89
C ALA A 47 21.14 -26.57 -24.70
N GLU A 48 21.79 -25.83 -23.81
CA GLU A 48 22.28 -26.31 -22.52
C GLU A 48 21.27 -25.97 -21.43
N ILE A 49 20.68 -26.96 -20.75
CA ILE A 49 19.80 -26.72 -19.60
C ILE A 49 20.70 -26.42 -18.40
N ILE A 50 20.56 -25.23 -17.83
CA ILE A 50 21.42 -24.71 -16.76
C ILE A 50 20.84 -25.08 -15.41
N GLU A 51 19.52 -25.01 -15.29
CA GLU A 51 18.82 -25.23 -14.03
C GLU A 51 17.39 -25.65 -14.31
N LYS A 52 16.87 -26.54 -13.46
CA LYS A 52 15.49 -27.02 -13.50
C LYS A 52 15.01 -27.19 -12.07
N ASN A 53 13.78 -26.74 -11.80
CA ASN A 53 13.15 -26.79 -10.50
C ASN A 53 12.54 -28.16 -10.24
N THR A 54 13.34 -29.08 -9.70
CA THR A 54 12.92 -30.46 -9.41
C THR A 54 11.84 -30.56 -8.33
N ALA A 55 11.78 -29.60 -7.40
CA ALA A 55 10.78 -29.59 -6.33
C ALA A 55 9.34 -29.41 -6.85
N LYS A 56 9.18 -28.79 -8.03
CA LYS A 56 7.87 -28.56 -8.67
C LYS A 56 7.56 -29.55 -9.79
N GLU A 57 8.41 -30.55 -10.01
CA GLU A 57 8.35 -31.45 -11.16
C GLU A 57 7.04 -32.24 -11.25
N LYS A 58 6.57 -32.83 -10.14
CA LYS A 58 5.26 -33.52 -10.10
C LYS A 58 4.08 -32.59 -10.39
N ALA A 59 4.14 -31.35 -9.88
CA ALA A 59 3.08 -30.36 -10.06
C ALA A 59 3.02 -29.89 -11.53
N VAL A 60 4.17 -29.60 -12.15
CA VAL A 60 4.24 -29.22 -13.57
C VAL A 60 3.78 -30.36 -14.49
N ALA A 61 4.19 -31.60 -14.19
CA ALA A 61 3.74 -32.77 -14.93
C ALA A 61 2.23 -32.98 -14.82
N GLN A 62 1.66 -32.78 -13.63
CA GLN A 62 0.22 -32.86 -13.42
C GLN A 62 -0.53 -31.76 -14.18
N LEU A 63 -0.09 -30.50 -14.11
CA LEU A 63 -0.67 -29.39 -14.87
C LEU A 63 -0.64 -29.68 -16.37
N MET A 64 0.44 -30.26 -16.89
CA MET A 64 0.54 -30.63 -18.30
C MET A 64 -0.41 -31.78 -18.67
N ARG A 65 -0.51 -32.83 -17.84
CA ARG A 65 -1.44 -33.96 -18.06
C ARG A 65 -2.91 -33.52 -18.01
N GLU A 66 -3.22 -32.51 -17.20
CA GLU A 66 -4.54 -31.91 -17.10
C GLU A 66 -4.82 -30.85 -18.18
N ASN A 67 -3.87 -30.58 -19.08
CA ASN A 67 -3.93 -29.53 -20.10
C ASN A 67 -4.17 -28.11 -19.53
N LYS A 68 -3.64 -27.85 -18.32
CA LYS A 68 -3.75 -26.58 -17.58
C LYS A 68 -2.41 -25.87 -17.39
N LEU A 69 -1.33 -26.41 -17.96
CA LEU A 69 -0.01 -25.82 -17.81
C LEU A 69 0.10 -24.55 -18.63
N ILE A 70 0.40 -23.45 -17.94
CA ILE A 70 0.63 -22.15 -18.56
C ILE A 70 2.10 -21.77 -18.37
N THR A 71 2.76 -21.40 -19.46
CA THR A 71 4.19 -21.09 -19.44
C THR A 71 4.54 -19.79 -20.17
N PHE A 72 5.52 -19.07 -19.66
CA PHE A 72 6.10 -17.89 -20.30
C PHE A 72 7.60 -18.06 -20.45
N VAL A 73 8.12 -17.70 -21.62
CA VAL A 73 9.55 -17.71 -21.88
C VAL A 73 10.06 -16.28 -21.94
N GLY A 74 11.05 -15.98 -21.12
CA GLY A 74 11.83 -14.75 -21.23
C GLY A 74 13.21 -15.05 -21.79
N GLU A 75 13.72 -14.19 -22.66
CA GLU A 75 15.02 -14.33 -23.32
C GLU A 75 15.92 -13.15 -22.95
N ALA A 76 17.20 -13.41 -22.68
CA ALA A 76 18.27 -12.42 -22.55
C ALA A 76 19.47 -12.85 -23.38
N GLN A 77 20.11 -11.91 -24.10
CA GLN A 77 21.26 -12.19 -24.95
C GLN A 77 22.53 -11.63 -24.30
N GLY A 78 23.62 -12.38 -24.31
CA GLY A 78 24.89 -11.94 -23.71
C GLY A 78 25.97 -13.02 -23.74
N THR A 79 26.78 -13.12 -22.68
CA THR A 79 27.88 -14.11 -22.58
C THR A 79 27.51 -15.37 -21.78
N GLY A 80 26.29 -15.40 -21.24
CA GLY A 80 25.79 -16.53 -20.43
C GLY A 80 26.21 -16.43 -18.98
N THR A 81 26.11 -15.26 -18.35
CA THR A 81 26.38 -15.07 -16.92
C THR A 81 25.11 -15.28 -16.07
N LEU A 82 25.24 -15.11 -14.76
CA LEU A 82 24.11 -15.10 -13.82
C LEU A 82 23.17 -13.90 -14.05
N GLN A 83 23.67 -12.82 -14.68
CA GLN A 83 22.91 -11.61 -14.93
C GLN A 83 21.88 -11.79 -16.04
N GLU A 84 22.25 -12.47 -17.13
CA GLU A 84 21.31 -12.82 -18.20
C GLU A 84 20.25 -13.81 -17.71
N LYS A 85 20.56 -14.62 -16.70
CA LYS A 85 19.59 -15.52 -16.04
C LYS A 85 18.49 -14.72 -15.32
N GLU A 86 18.86 -13.74 -14.49
CA GLU A 86 17.89 -12.88 -13.81
C GLU A 86 17.12 -11.98 -14.80
N MET A 87 17.78 -11.52 -15.86
CA MET A 87 17.13 -10.72 -16.92
C MET A 87 16.10 -11.53 -17.71
N ALA A 88 16.42 -12.77 -18.08
CA ALA A 88 15.50 -13.70 -18.74
C ALA A 88 14.28 -13.98 -17.85
N LYS A 89 14.49 -14.16 -16.53
CA LYS A 89 13.40 -14.29 -15.54
C LYS A 89 12.51 -13.05 -15.49
N ILE A 90 13.08 -11.86 -15.34
CA ILE A 90 12.32 -10.60 -15.29
C ILE A 90 11.46 -10.42 -16.54
N ARG A 91 12.00 -10.74 -17.72
CA ARG A 91 11.26 -10.68 -19.00
C ARG A 91 10.12 -11.69 -19.06
N ALA A 92 10.31 -12.91 -18.55
CA ALA A 92 9.23 -13.90 -18.46
C ALA A 92 8.07 -13.39 -17.58
N PHE A 93 8.38 -12.75 -16.46
CA PHE A 93 7.37 -12.12 -15.58
C PHE A 93 6.73 -10.88 -16.20
N SER A 94 7.48 -10.10 -17.00
CA SER A 94 6.93 -8.95 -17.72
C SER A 94 5.88 -9.37 -18.75
N ASN A 95 6.15 -10.46 -19.49
CA ASN A 95 5.21 -11.00 -20.48
C ASN A 95 3.89 -11.47 -19.83
N LEU A 96 3.97 -12.10 -18.66
CA LEU A 96 2.80 -12.46 -17.86
C LEU A 96 2.00 -11.20 -17.45
N ALA A 97 2.68 -10.16 -16.94
CA ALA A 97 2.02 -8.94 -16.48
C ALA A 97 1.36 -8.15 -17.63
N GLU A 98 2.01 -8.09 -18.80
CA GLU A 98 1.47 -7.42 -19.99
C GLU A 98 0.22 -8.12 -20.51
N MET A 99 0.23 -9.47 -20.55
CA MET A 99 -0.93 -10.27 -20.94
C MET A 99 -2.13 -10.04 -20.02
N LEU A 100 -1.92 -10.02 -18.70
CA LEU A 100 -2.99 -9.83 -17.70
C LEU A 100 -3.59 -8.41 -17.77
N ASN A 101 -2.74 -7.40 -17.95
CA ASN A 101 -3.14 -6.00 -18.09
C ASN A 101 -3.93 -5.73 -19.39
N ALA A 102 -3.57 -6.37 -20.50
CA ALA A 102 -4.21 -6.17 -21.79
C ALA A 102 -5.64 -6.74 -21.89
N ARG A 103 -6.08 -7.59 -20.94
CA ARG A 103 -7.32 -8.37 -21.03
C ARG A 103 -8.42 -7.99 -20.03
N VAL A 104 -8.28 -6.84 -19.36
CA VAL A 104 -9.28 -6.25 -18.45
C VAL A 104 -10.66 -6.12 -19.11
N SER A 105 -10.72 -5.77 -20.40
CA SER A 105 -11.99 -5.62 -21.14
C SER A 105 -12.67 -6.94 -21.50
N THR A 106 -11.90 -7.98 -21.83
CA THR A 106 -12.40 -9.33 -22.12
C THR A 106 -13.01 -9.97 -20.86
N PHE A 107 -12.40 -9.73 -19.70
CA PHE A 107 -12.95 -10.14 -18.41
C PHE A 107 -14.32 -9.50 -18.13
N ALA A 108 -14.45 -8.18 -18.37
CA ALA A 108 -15.71 -7.47 -18.22
C ALA A 108 -16.83 -8.05 -19.10
N GLN A 109 -16.52 -8.40 -20.35
CA GLN A 109 -17.46 -8.98 -21.30
C GLN A 109 -17.91 -10.39 -20.92
N LEU A 110 -16.99 -11.24 -20.42
CA LEU A 110 -17.32 -12.59 -19.97
C LEU A 110 -18.20 -12.57 -18.70
N VAL A 111 -17.89 -11.69 -17.75
CA VAL A 111 -18.72 -11.47 -16.56
C VAL A 111 -20.08 -10.92 -16.97
N GLU A 112 -20.14 -9.99 -17.93
CA GLU A 112 -21.40 -9.48 -18.45
C GLU A 112 -22.24 -10.56 -19.15
N GLY A 113 -21.61 -11.48 -19.88
CA GLY A 113 -22.26 -12.64 -20.49
C GLY A 113 -22.82 -13.63 -19.47
N GLN A 114 -22.08 -13.91 -18.39
CA GLN A 114 -22.57 -14.74 -17.28
C GLN A 114 -23.76 -14.09 -16.57
N LEU A 115 -23.74 -12.77 -16.37
CA LEU A 115 -24.84 -12.01 -15.78
C LEU A 115 -26.09 -11.95 -16.67
N GLN A 116 -25.96 -12.13 -17.99
CA GLN A 116 -27.13 -12.24 -18.89
C GLN A 116 -27.84 -13.60 -18.75
N SER A 117 -27.12 -14.65 -18.36
CA SER A 117 -27.69 -15.98 -18.12
C SER A 117 -28.43 -16.11 -16.79
N VAL A 118 -28.21 -15.17 -15.86
CA VAL A 118 -28.85 -15.10 -14.54
C VAL A 118 -29.84 -13.93 -14.55
N SER A 119 -31.06 -14.17 -14.99
CA SER A 119 -32.07 -13.12 -15.16
C SER A 119 -32.53 -12.50 -13.83
N THR A 120 -32.70 -11.18 -13.85
CA THR A 120 -33.39 -10.25 -12.91
C THR A 120 -32.57 -9.64 -11.76
N SER A 121 -32.01 -8.44 -11.96
CA SER A 121 -31.98 -7.36 -10.95
C SER A 121 -31.38 -6.05 -11.50
N GLN A 122 -31.86 -4.91 -10.99
CA GLN A 122 -31.64 -3.54 -11.45
C GLN A 122 -30.20 -2.98 -11.32
N ASN A 123 -29.17 -3.80 -11.07
CA ASN A 123 -27.81 -3.33 -10.74
C ASN A 123 -26.70 -3.80 -11.70
N LYS A 124 -27.02 -4.14 -12.96
CA LYS A 124 -26.07 -4.69 -13.95
C LYS A 124 -24.78 -3.86 -14.09
N GLN A 125 -24.89 -2.54 -14.16
CA GLN A 125 -23.71 -1.64 -14.27
C GLN A 125 -22.86 -1.57 -13.00
N GLN A 126 -23.48 -1.59 -11.82
CA GLN A 126 -22.73 -1.61 -10.55
C GLN A 126 -21.99 -2.93 -10.35
N ILE A 127 -22.60 -4.06 -10.75
CA ILE A 127 -21.98 -5.38 -10.68
C ILE A 127 -20.82 -5.50 -11.67
N VAL A 128 -20.98 -4.99 -12.89
CA VAL A 128 -19.89 -4.93 -13.88
C VAL A 128 -18.75 -4.03 -13.39
N SER A 129 -19.05 -2.86 -12.81
CA SER A 129 -18.03 -1.96 -12.23
C SER A 129 -17.28 -2.63 -11.07
N ALA A 130 -17.99 -3.25 -10.12
CA ALA A 130 -17.39 -3.96 -9.00
C ALA A 130 -16.52 -5.14 -9.45
N SER A 131 -16.91 -5.83 -10.53
CA SER A 131 -16.14 -6.93 -11.13
C SER A 131 -14.88 -6.44 -11.83
N VAL A 132 -14.96 -5.32 -12.54
CA VAL A 132 -13.82 -4.67 -13.19
C VAL A 132 -12.83 -4.12 -12.17
N ASP A 133 -13.34 -3.52 -11.09
CA ASP A 133 -12.50 -3.02 -9.99
C ASP A 133 -11.86 -4.17 -9.20
N ALA A 134 -12.58 -5.28 -8.98
CA ALA A 134 -12.01 -6.49 -8.40
C ALA A 134 -10.92 -7.10 -9.31
N TYR A 135 -11.14 -7.16 -10.63
CA TYR A 135 -10.13 -7.64 -11.59
C TYR A 135 -8.91 -6.72 -11.65
N LYS A 136 -9.10 -5.39 -11.65
CA LYS A 136 -8.00 -4.42 -11.60
C LYS A 136 -7.20 -4.57 -10.31
N ARG A 137 -7.86 -4.68 -9.16
CA ARG A 137 -7.18 -4.91 -7.86
C ARG A 137 -6.44 -6.24 -7.84
N VAL A 138 -7.03 -7.31 -8.38
CA VAL A 138 -6.35 -8.60 -8.54
C VAL A 138 -5.14 -8.46 -9.47
N THR A 139 -5.24 -7.72 -10.58
CA THR A 139 -4.14 -7.45 -11.52
C THR A 139 -3.04 -6.58 -10.91
N GLU A 140 -3.41 -5.57 -10.13
CA GLU A 140 -2.50 -4.73 -9.34
C GLU A 140 -1.79 -5.56 -8.28
N LEU A 141 -2.51 -6.47 -7.61
CA LEU A 141 -1.93 -7.41 -6.66
C LEU A 141 -1.04 -8.43 -7.35
N PHE A 142 -1.30 -8.86 -8.59
CA PHE A 142 -0.36 -9.66 -9.38
C PHE A 142 0.89 -8.86 -9.78
N ALA A 143 0.73 -7.59 -10.14
CA ALA A 143 1.84 -6.70 -10.49
C ALA A 143 2.71 -6.37 -9.27
N GLN A 144 2.08 -6.19 -8.09
CA GLN A 144 2.73 -5.98 -6.80
C GLN A 144 3.30 -7.30 -6.22
N ALA A 145 2.63 -8.44 -6.42
CA ALA A 145 3.01 -9.77 -5.93
C ALA A 145 3.75 -10.61 -6.99
N ARG A 146 4.85 -10.06 -7.55
CA ARG A 146 5.81 -10.75 -8.45
C ARG A 146 6.38 -12.10 -7.95
N ILE A 147 5.90 -12.71 -6.85
CA ILE A 147 6.54 -13.87 -6.19
C ILE A 147 5.59 -15.03 -5.76
N SER A 148 4.26 -14.91 -5.68
CA SER A 148 3.48 -15.98 -4.99
C SER A 148 2.77 -17.04 -5.86
N GLY A 149 2.53 -16.81 -7.16
CA GLY A 149 1.75 -17.74 -8.02
C GLY A 149 2.39 -18.15 -9.35
N ALA A 150 3.53 -17.58 -9.71
CA ALA A 150 4.31 -17.96 -10.88
C ALA A 150 5.77 -18.16 -10.45
N TYR A 151 6.38 -19.25 -10.89
CA TYR A 151 7.75 -19.62 -10.51
C TYR A 151 8.55 -20.02 -11.73
N VAL A 152 9.85 -19.75 -11.69
CA VAL A 152 10.73 -20.21 -12.77
C VAL A 152 10.94 -21.71 -12.62
N TYR A 153 10.55 -22.45 -13.65
CA TYR A 153 10.67 -23.89 -13.72
C TYR A 153 12.01 -24.33 -14.31
N ALA A 154 12.54 -23.60 -15.30
CA ALA A 154 13.81 -23.97 -15.92
C ALA A 154 14.55 -22.78 -16.53
N TYR A 155 15.87 -22.93 -16.68
CA TYR A 155 16.72 -22.05 -17.45
C TYR A 155 17.53 -22.85 -18.47
N TRP A 156 17.70 -22.30 -19.66
CA TRP A 156 18.59 -22.87 -20.68
C TRP A 156 19.34 -21.81 -21.45
N ARG A 157 20.43 -22.20 -22.10
CA ARG A 157 21.24 -21.35 -22.97
C ARG A 157 21.31 -21.95 -24.35
N VAL A 158 21.30 -21.09 -25.36
CA VAL A 158 21.59 -21.46 -26.74
C VAL A 158 22.77 -20.63 -27.21
N LYS A 159 23.85 -21.30 -27.62
CA LYS A 159 25.01 -20.63 -28.20
C LYS A 159 24.81 -20.50 -29.71
N GLU A 160 24.71 -19.25 -30.18
CA GLU A 160 24.59 -18.89 -31.58
C GLU A 160 25.78 -18.00 -31.97
N GLY A 161 26.84 -18.62 -32.50
CA GLY A 161 28.09 -17.91 -32.80
C GLY A 161 28.76 -17.36 -31.53
N ASN A 162 28.98 -16.05 -31.48
CA ASN A 162 29.56 -15.35 -30.33
C ASN A 162 28.52 -14.89 -29.28
N ILE A 163 27.23 -15.15 -29.52
CA ILE A 163 26.14 -14.72 -28.64
C ILE A 163 25.59 -15.94 -27.89
N VAL A 164 25.45 -15.82 -26.58
CA VAL A 164 24.76 -16.79 -25.73
C VAL A 164 23.39 -16.22 -25.38
N LYS A 165 22.33 -16.83 -25.92
CA LYS A 165 20.95 -16.53 -25.55
C LYS A 165 20.58 -17.36 -24.32
N THR A 166 20.30 -16.70 -23.20
CA THR A 166 19.80 -17.31 -21.97
C THR A 166 18.29 -17.16 -21.89
N TYR A 167 17.61 -18.23 -21.51
CA TYR A 167 16.17 -18.31 -21.45
C TYR A 167 15.70 -18.73 -20.07
N ALA A 168 14.54 -18.22 -19.65
CA ALA A 168 13.86 -18.61 -18.43
C ALA A 168 12.44 -19.06 -18.76
N LEU A 169 12.07 -20.27 -18.32
CA LEU A 169 10.72 -20.83 -18.42
C LEU A 169 10.00 -20.57 -17.10
N LEU A 170 9.06 -19.63 -17.12
CA LEU A 170 8.14 -19.37 -16.02
C LEU A 170 6.93 -20.29 -16.16
N VAL A 171 6.56 -20.99 -15.10
CA VAL A 171 5.28 -21.72 -15.00
C VAL A 171 4.32 -20.89 -14.15
N TYR A 172 3.10 -20.77 -14.63
CA TYR A 172 1.98 -20.15 -13.93
C TYR A 172 1.00 -21.24 -13.47
N ASP A 173 0.74 -21.29 -12.16
CA ASP A 173 -0.20 -22.24 -11.57
C ASP A 173 -1.45 -21.48 -11.06
N PRO A 174 -2.60 -21.60 -11.75
CA PRO A 174 -3.81 -20.88 -11.39
C PRO A 174 -4.40 -21.31 -10.03
N GLU A 175 -4.11 -22.51 -9.53
CA GLU A 175 -4.61 -22.96 -8.21
C GLU A 175 -3.77 -22.40 -7.06
N ASP A 176 -2.45 -22.26 -7.22
CA ASP A 176 -1.60 -21.56 -6.24
C ASP A 176 -1.96 -20.07 -6.15
N VAL A 177 -2.32 -19.47 -7.29
CA VAL A 177 -2.89 -18.13 -7.38
C VAL A 177 -4.22 -18.00 -6.64
N LYS A 178 -5.14 -18.93 -6.86
CA LYS A 178 -6.45 -18.95 -6.20
C LYS A 178 -6.31 -19.04 -4.68
N LYS A 179 -5.41 -19.88 -4.18
CA LYS A 179 -5.08 -19.96 -2.74
C LYS A 179 -4.54 -18.63 -2.22
N TYR A 180 -3.63 -17.99 -2.96
CA TYR A 180 -3.07 -16.70 -2.57
C TYR A 180 -4.13 -15.59 -2.52
N ILE A 181 -5.04 -15.54 -3.50
CA ILE A 181 -6.14 -14.57 -3.58
C ILE A 181 -7.15 -14.80 -2.43
N GLN A 182 -7.48 -16.05 -2.12
CA GLN A 182 -8.34 -16.44 -1.00
C GLN A 182 -7.73 -16.15 0.38
N MET A 183 -6.43 -15.89 0.46
CA MET A 183 -5.76 -15.48 1.70
C MET A 183 -5.81 -13.96 1.93
N GLN A 184 -6.36 -13.18 0.99
CA GLN A 184 -6.44 -11.72 1.08
C GLN A 184 -7.84 -11.25 1.52
N PRO A 185 -8.00 -10.70 2.74
CA PRO A 185 -9.31 -10.36 3.32
C PRO A 185 -10.13 -9.35 2.49
N GLU A 186 -9.44 -8.49 1.75
CA GLU A 186 -10.03 -7.38 0.98
C GLU A 186 -10.66 -7.85 -0.34
N ILE A 187 -10.24 -9.01 -0.87
CA ILE A 187 -10.75 -9.60 -2.12
C ILE A 187 -11.86 -10.60 -1.84
N ASP A 188 -11.80 -11.31 -0.71
CA ASP A 188 -12.82 -12.27 -0.29
C ASP A 188 -14.22 -11.65 -0.19
N SER A 189 -14.34 -10.37 0.21
CA SER A 189 -15.65 -9.68 0.26
C SER A 189 -16.21 -9.40 -1.15
N ALA A 190 -15.35 -9.05 -2.12
CA ALA A 190 -15.73 -8.82 -3.49
C ALA A 190 -16.09 -10.13 -4.22
N ILE A 191 -15.31 -11.20 -4.00
CA ILE A 191 -15.55 -12.53 -4.56
C ILE A 191 -16.82 -13.16 -3.97
N SER A 192 -17.07 -12.99 -2.67
CA SER A 192 -18.30 -13.48 -2.02
C SER A 192 -19.54 -12.74 -2.53
N SER A 193 -19.41 -11.43 -2.79
CA SER A 193 -20.47 -10.63 -3.41
C SER A 193 -20.76 -11.09 -4.84
N LEU A 194 -19.74 -11.42 -5.64
CA LEU A 194 -19.92 -11.94 -7.00
C LEU A 194 -20.48 -13.38 -7.02
N SER A 195 -20.05 -14.22 -6.08
CA SER A 195 -20.52 -15.60 -5.94
C SER A 195 -21.99 -15.68 -5.49
N SER A 196 -22.41 -14.78 -4.59
CA SER A 196 -23.83 -14.65 -4.19
C SER A 196 -24.74 -14.11 -5.32
N LEU A 197 -24.15 -13.55 -6.38
CA LEU A 197 -24.83 -13.08 -7.59
C LEU A 197 -24.72 -14.07 -8.76
N GLY A 198 -24.24 -15.30 -8.51
CA GLY A 198 -24.14 -16.36 -9.53
C GLY A 198 -22.95 -16.23 -10.49
N VAL A 199 -22.03 -15.30 -10.26
CA VAL A 199 -20.83 -15.10 -11.11
C VAL A 199 -19.68 -15.93 -10.58
N ASN A 200 -19.17 -16.84 -11.40
CA ASN A 200 -17.97 -17.61 -11.09
C ASN A 200 -16.72 -16.81 -11.46
N PHE A 201 -16.28 -15.91 -10.55
CA PHE A 201 -15.14 -15.02 -10.75
C PHE A 201 -13.88 -15.77 -11.22
N PHE A 202 -13.51 -16.87 -10.55
CA PHE A 202 -12.34 -17.66 -10.94
C PHE A 202 -12.55 -18.43 -12.24
N GLY A 203 -13.78 -18.85 -12.54
CA GLY A 203 -14.12 -19.41 -13.85
C GLY A 203 -13.96 -18.39 -14.99
N ALA A 204 -14.40 -17.14 -14.79
CA ALA A 204 -14.22 -16.07 -15.75
C ALA A 204 -12.73 -15.67 -15.90
N LEU A 205 -11.98 -15.63 -14.80
CA LEU A 205 -10.54 -15.37 -14.80
C LEU A 205 -9.78 -16.45 -15.58
N ASN A 206 -10.05 -17.72 -15.28
CA ASN A 206 -9.47 -18.87 -15.99
C ASN A 206 -9.85 -18.85 -17.47
N SER A 207 -11.09 -18.50 -17.80
CA SER A 207 -11.56 -18.40 -19.19
C SER A 207 -10.85 -17.27 -19.95
N VAL A 208 -10.60 -16.11 -19.34
CA VAL A 208 -9.83 -15.02 -19.98
C VAL A 208 -8.39 -15.47 -20.26
N ILE A 209 -7.79 -16.20 -19.32
CA ILE A 209 -6.44 -16.73 -19.45
C ILE A 209 -6.42 -17.79 -20.56
N GLU A 210 -7.34 -18.74 -20.59
CA GLU A 210 -7.46 -19.78 -21.63
C GLU A 210 -7.79 -19.19 -23.02
N GLU A 211 -8.68 -18.21 -23.12
CA GLU A 211 -9.03 -17.52 -24.38
C GLU A 211 -7.82 -16.75 -24.93
N ALA A 212 -6.96 -16.19 -24.07
CA ALA A 212 -5.70 -15.57 -24.47
C ALA A 212 -4.72 -16.56 -25.14
N TYR A 213 -4.88 -17.87 -24.90
CA TYR A 213 -4.07 -18.93 -25.51
C TYR A 213 -4.67 -19.54 -26.78
N LYS A 214 -5.94 -19.29 -27.12
CA LYS A 214 -6.53 -19.77 -28.39
C LYS A 214 -5.97 -19.06 -29.64
N GLY A 215 -5.20 -17.99 -29.47
CA GLY A 215 -4.60 -17.19 -30.55
C GLY A 215 -3.08 -17.07 -30.53
N THR A 216 -2.39 -17.72 -29.58
CA THR A 216 -0.93 -17.92 -29.65
C THR A 216 -0.68 -19.33 -30.19
N PRO A 217 0.23 -19.54 -31.15
CA PRO A 217 0.42 -20.85 -31.75
C PRO A 217 1.00 -21.83 -30.73
N LEU A 218 0.12 -22.53 -30.01
CA LEU A 218 0.36 -23.82 -29.37
C LEU A 218 0.35 -24.91 -30.44
N GLU A 219 1.21 -24.77 -31.44
CA GLU A 219 1.66 -25.81 -32.37
C GLU A 219 2.72 -25.19 -33.29
N SER A 220 4.00 -25.43 -33.01
CA SER A 220 5.01 -25.31 -34.07
C SER A 220 4.86 -26.54 -34.96
N LYS A 221 3.96 -26.46 -35.94
CA LYS A 221 3.95 -27.40 -37.07
C LYS A 221 5.33 -27.34 -37.74
N PRO A 222 6.00 -28.47 -37.96
CA PRO A 222 7.33 -28.50 -38.57
C PRO A 222 7.24 -28.02 -40.02
N SER A 223 8.06 -27.04 -40.39
CA SER A 223 8.40 -26.77 -41.78
C SER A 223 9.21 -27.95 -42.31
N GLU A 224 8.64 -28.70 -43.26
CA GLU A 224 9.37 -29.71 -44.02
C GLU A 224 10.52 -29.08 -44.82
N PRO A 225 11.66 -29.78 -44.96
CA PRO A 225 12.81 -29.28 -45.70
C PRO A 225 12.66 -29.55 -47.20
N SER A 226 12.60 -28.49 -48.02
CA SER A 226 12.77 -28.61 -49.47
C SER A 226 14.21 -29.05 -49.78
N LYS A 227 14.39 -30.29 -50.24
CA LYS A 227 15.66 -30.75 -50.82
C LYS A 227 15.75 -30.38 -52.32
N PRO A 228 16.97 -30.16 -52.85
CA PRO A 228 17.19 -29.65 -54.20
C PRO A 228 17.23 -30.78 -55.24
N THR A 229 16.82 -30.50 -56.47
CA THR A 229 17.28 -31.23 -57.67
C THR A 229 17.43 -30.26 -58.84
N ASP A 230 18.62 -30.26 -59.43
CA ASP A 230 18.96 -29.62 -60.70
C ASP A 230 18.12 -30.16 -61.87
N GLN A 231 17.80 -29.30 -62.85
CA GLN A 231 18.30 -29.37 -64.24
C GLN A 231 17.35 -28.68 -65.27
N VAL A 232 17.98 -27.81 -66.08
CA VAL A 232 17.82 -27.66 -67.56
C VAL A 232 16.99 -26.48 -68.12
N GLN A 233 17.75 -25.63 -68.84
CA GLN A 233 17.47 -24.82 -70.04
C GLN A 233 16.79 -23.43 -69.96
N GLN A 234 17.64 -22.41 -70.19
CA GLN A 234 17.35 -21.18 -70.95
C GLN A 234 16.72 -21.50 -72.32
N PRO A 235 15.91 -20.60 -72.92
CA PRO A 235 16.48 -19.61 -73.83
C PRO A 235 15.84 -18.19 -73.86
N ILE A 236 16.74 -17.21 -74.09
CA ILE A 236 16.66 -16.11 -75.08
C ILE A 236 15.90 -14.81 -74.73
N GLN A 237 16.72 -13.75 -74.67
CA GLN A 237 16.42 -12.33 -74.79
C GLN A 237 16.16 -11.94 -76.26
N PRO A 238 15.40 -10.87 -76.55
CA PRO A 238 16.01 -9.84 -77.40
C PRO A 238 15.67 -8.38 -77.00
N THR A 239 16.75 -7.59 -76.95
CA THR A 239 16.95 -6.22 -77.46
C THR A 239 15.94 -5.08 -77.20
N GLN A 240 16.51 -4.03 -76.61
CA GLN A 240 16.12 -2.62 -76.62
C GLN A 240 16.06 -2.03 -78.04
N PRO A 241 15.30 -0.93 -78.29
CA PRO A 241 15.97 0.35 -78.54
C PRO A 241 15.27 1.63 -78.00
N SER A 242 16.13 2.59 -77.61
CA SER A 242 16.08 4.05 -77.84
C SER A 242 14.99 4.97 -77.25
N GLN A 243 15.47 5.90 -76.41
CA GLN A 243 14.89 7.19 -75.95
C GLN A 243 14.60 8.18 -77.11
N PRO A 244 13.77 9.27 -76.95
CA PRO A 244 14.13 10.41 -76.08
C PRO A 244 12.98 11.25 -75.42
N SER A 245 13.41 12.08 -74.46
CA SER A 245 12.87 13.40 -74.04
C SER A 245 11.79 13.53 -72.93
N GLN A 246 12.28 14.05 -71.79
CA GLN A 246 11.64 14.64 -70.57
C GLN A 246 10.63 15.79 -70.85
N PRO A 247 9.82 16.32 -69.87
CA PRO A 247 10.20 16.61 -68.47
C PRO A 247 9.15 16.54 -67.31
N THR A 248 9.71 16.57 -66.08
CA THR A 248 9.24 17.17 -64.80
C THR A 248 8.31 16.42 -63.80
N GLN A 249 8.97 15.83 -62.79
CA GLN A 249 8.80 15.90 -61.31
C GLN A 249 7.47 15.49 -60.60
N PRO A 250 7.48 15.07 -59.30
CA PRO A 250 8.57 15.07 -58.31
C PRO A 250 8.90 13.72 -57.60
N ILE A 251 10.18 13.64 -57.26
CA ILE A 251 10.94 12.86 -56.27
C ILE A 251 10.09 12.05 -55.26
N SER A 252 10.23 10.72 -55.34
CA SER A 252 9.80 9.74 -54.33
C SER A 252 10.75 9.77 -53.11
N PRO A 253 10.28 9.47 -51.88
CA PRO A 253 11.12 9.43 -50.70
C PRO A 253 12.20 8.35 -50.82
N THR A 254 13.44 8.77 -50.61
CA THR A 254 14.65 7.94 -50.51
C THR A 254 14.46 6.86 -49.44
N SER A 255 14.79 5.60 -49.77
CA SER A 255 14.92 4.52 -48.78
C SER A 255 15.94 4.91 -47.69
N PRO A 256 15.72 4.56 -46.41
CA PRO A 256 16.68 4.89 -45.35
C PRO A 256 18.02 4.20 -45.62
N ALA A 257 19.10 5.00 -45.63
CA ALA A 257 20.46 4.49 -45.69
C ALA A 257 20.70 3.46 -44.59
N GLN A 258 21.29 2.31 -44.95
CA GLN A 258 21.81 1.37 -43.95
C GLN A 258 22.92 2.06 -43.15
N VAL A 259 22.62 2.41 -41.89
CA VAL A 259 23.61 2.91 -40.95
C VAL A 259 24.59 1.77 -40.65
N ASN A 260 25.85 1.94 -41.05
CA ASN A 260 26.93 0.99 -40.78
C ASN A 260 27.44 1.26 -39.36
N ILE A 261 27.12 0.37 -38.40
CA ILE A 261 27.41 0.57 -36.97
C ILE A 261 28.76 -0.11 -36.62
N PRO A 262 29.76 0.63 -36.10
CA PRO A 262 31.05 0.06 -35.70
C PRO A 262 30.96 -0.99 -34.58
N SER A 263 32.00 -1.83 -34.43
CA SER A 263 32.03 -2.98 -33.52
C SER A 263 32.13 -2.65 -32.02
N ASN A 264 32.25 -1.38 -31.64
CA ASN A 264 32.42 -0.91 -30.25
C ASN A 264 31.13 -0.34 -29.63
N TYR A 265 29.97 -0.55 -30.26
CA TYR A 265 28.67 -0.08 -29.76
C TYR A 265 27.92 -1.17 -28.98
N ILE A 266 27.30 -0.78 -27.87
CA ILE A 266 26.31 -1.60 -27.14
C ILE A 266 24.91 -1.34 -27.67
N LYS A 267 24.01 -2.32 -27.53
CA LYS A 267 22.71 -2.37 -28.21
C LYS A 267 21.55 -2.65 -27.27
N GLY A 268 20.56 -1.77 -27.26
CA GLY A 268 19.25 -1.98 -26.64
C GLY A 268 18.20 -2.29 -27.70
N ILE A 269 17.20 -3.12 -27.36
CA ILE A 269 16.10 -3.48 -28.26
C ILE A 269 14.79 -3.11 -27.58
N GLY A 270 13.90 -2.42 -28.28
CA GLY A 270 12.59 -2.03 -27.79
C GLY A 270 11.50 -2.35 -28.79
N GLU A 271 10.38 -2.81 -28.27
CA GLU A 271 9.20 -3.16 -29.06
C GLU A 271 8.00 -2.41 -28.48
N ALA A 272 7.11 -1.92 -29.33
CA ALA A 272 5.91 -1.20 -28.89
C ALA A 272 4.78 -1.24 -29.92
N TYR A 273 3.56 -1.02 -29.43
CA TYR A 273 2.36 -0.83 -30.24
C TYR A 273 1.84 0.60 -30.09
N GLY A 274 1.35 1.19 -31.18
CA GLY A 274 0.78 2.54 -31.22
C GLY A 274 -0.50 2.60 -32.04
N LYS A 275 -1.32 3.64 -31.82
CA LYS A 275 -2.51 3.91 -32.66
C LYS A 275 -2.09 4.43 -34.02
N THR A 276 -0.93 5.10 -34.07
CA THR A 276 -0.28 5.50 -35.32
C THR A 276 1.06 4.82 -35.46
N GLU A 277 1.52 4.77 -36.71
CA GLU A 277 2.81 4.25 -37.10
C GLU A 277 3.98 4.96 -36.39
N ILE A 278 3.89 6.29 -36.27
CA ILE A 278 4.88 7.14 -35.61
C ILE A 278 4.89 6.90 -34.10
N GLU A 279 3.71 6.77 -33.48
CA GLU A 279 3.59 6.51 -32.04
C GLU A 279 4.20 5.16 -31.65
N ALA A 280 4.01 4.13 -32.48
CA ALA A 280 4.63 2.82 -32.30
C ALA A 280 6.15 2.91 -32.38
N GLU A 281 6.70 3.64 -33.37
CA GLU A 281 8.14 3.82 -33.53
C GLU A 281 8.78 4.61 -32.38
N GLU A 282 8.21 5.75 -31.99
CA GLU A 282 8.74 6.56 -30.88
C GLU A 282 8.70 5.80 -29.56
N SER A 283 7.62 5.04 -29.32
CA SER A 283 7.51 4.17 -28.14
C SER A 283 8.53 3.03 -28.19
N ALA A 284 8.76 2.42 -29.36
CA ALA A 284 9.76 1.37 -29.53
C ALA A 284 11.18 1.90 -29.33
N LYS A 285 11.51 3.09 -29.86
CA LYS A 285 12.80 3.77 -29.63
C LYS A 285 13.01 4.08 -28.15
N LYS A 286 11.98 4.61 -27.47
CA LYS A 286 12.02 4.87 -26.03
C LYS A 286 12.26 3.60 -25.23
N ASN A 287 11.57 2.51 -25.57
CA ASN A 287 11.77 1.20 -24.93
C ASN A 287 13.17 0.64 -25.20
N ALA A 288 13.71 0.86 -26.41
CA ALA A 288 15.06 0.42 -26.77
C ALA A 288 16.13 1.15 -25.94
N LEU A 289 15.94 2.46 -25.75
CA LEU A 289 16.79 3.29 -24.91
C LEU A 289 16.71 2.91 -23.43
N SER A 290 15.49 2.63 -22.93
CA SER A 290 15.28 2.17 -21.55
C SER A 290 15.94 0.81 -21.30
N ASN A 291 15.86 -0.11 -22.26
CA ASN A 291 16.50 -1.41 -22.12
C ASN A 291 18.04 -1.31 -22.17
N LEU A 292 18.58 -0.34 -22.93
CA LEU A 292 20.00 -0.04 -22.98
C LEU A 292 20.51 0.56 -21.66
N SER A 293 19.76 1.48 -21.05
CA SER A 293 20.10 2.04 -19.73
C SER A 293 20.06 0.98 -18.65
N GLU A 294 19.08 0.08 -18.68
CA GLU A 294 19.00 -1.04 -17.75
C GLU A 294 20.18 -2.01 -17.89
N GLN A 295 20.63 -2.30 -19.12
CA GLN A 295 21.82 -3.14 -19.36
C GLN A 295 23.09 -2.53 -18.76
N LEU A 296 23.35 -1.25 -19.04
CA LEU A 296 24.50 -0.55 -18.48
C LEU A 296 24.41 -0.38 -16.96
N TYR A 297 23.21 -0.12 -16.45
CA TYR A 297 22.97 -0.07 -15.01
C TYR A 297 23.29 -1.42 -14.36
N VAL A 298 22.88 -2.54 -14.96
CA VAL A 298 23.23 -3.88 -14.47
C VAL A 298 24.73 -4.13 -14.56
N GLU A 299 25.40 -3.75 -15.65
CA GLU A 299 26.86 -3.88 -15.81
C GLU A 299 27.63 -3.07 -14.75
N VAL A 300 27.23 -1.83 -14.50
CA VAL A 300 27.88 -0.94 -13.53
C VAL A 300 27.57 -1.36 -12.09
N LYS A 301 26.32 -1.74 -11.78
CA LYS A 301 25.88 -2.31 -10.50
C LYS A 301 26.56 -3.63 -10.18
N SER A 302 26.80 -4.46 -11.19
CA SER A 302 27.44 -5.76 -11.04
C SER A 302 28.96 -5.72 -11.13
N SER A 303 29.53 -4.57 -11.49
CA SER A 303 30.96 -4.37 -11.38
C SER A 303 31.32 -4.31 -9.89
N ALA A 304 31.87 -5.42 -9.37
CA ALA A 304 32.66 -5.40 -8.13
C ALA A 304 33.73 -4.31 -8.20
N ILE A 305 34.17 -3.97 -9.42
CA ILE A 305 35.16 -2.94 -9.75
C ILE A 305 34.77 -1.54 -9.26
N LEU A 306 33.56 -1.01 -9.53
CA LEU A 306 33.23 0.35 -9.09
C LEU A 306 33.10 0.42 -7.56
N LYS A 307 32.45 -0.58 -6.95
CA LYS A 307 32.34 -0.69 -5.49
C LYS A 307 33.72 -0.80 -4.84
N ASP A 308 34.62 -1.64 -5.37
CA ASP A 308 35.96 -1.83 -4.85
C ASP A 308 36.83 -0.59 -5.09
N GLN A 309 36.77 0.03 -6.27
CA GLN A 309 37.50 1.26 -6.58
C GLN A 309 37.08 2.43 -5.69
N LEU A 310 35.78 2.57 -5.40
CA LEU A 310 35.29 3.59 -4.49
C LEU A 310 35.59 3.23 -3.03
N SER A 311 35.51 1.96 -2.65
CA SER A 311 35.87 1.48 -1.31
C SER A 311 37.36 1.67 -1.00
N GLN A 312 38.23 1.58 -2.01
CA GLN A 312 39.67 1.88 -1.89
C GLN A 312 39.94 3.36 -1.59
N LEU A 313 39.01 4.27 -1.88
CA LEU A 313 39.15 5.68 -1.52
C LEU A 313 38.89 5.95 -0.02
N ILE A 314 38.45 4.95 0.73
CA ILE A 314 38.03 5.06 2.14
C ILE A 314 39.06 4.37 3.04
N VAL A 315 39.61 5.15 3.98
CA VAL A 315 40.71 4.70 4.85
C VAL A 315 40.19 4.19 6.21
N ASP A 316 39.01 4.61 6.65
CA ASP A 316 38.44 4.27 7.96
C ASP A 316 37.32 3.22 7.85
N ASN A 317 37.41 2.14 8.63
CA ASN A 317 36.43 1.05 8.68
C ASN A 317 35.03 1.50 9.17
N LYS A 318 34.91 2.47 10.08
CA LYS A 318 33.61 3.01 10.53
C LYS A 318 32.92 3.81 9.43
N VAL A 319 33.72 4.48 8.60
CA VAL A 319 33.27 5.24 7.43
C VAL A 319 32.85 4.28 6.30
N LYS A 320 33.45 3.09 6.23
CA LYS A 320 33.19 2.06 5.21
C LYS A 320 31.80 1.46 5.27
N GLU A 321 31.27 1.16 6.46
CA GLU A 321 29.89 0.62 6.60
C GLU A 321 28.84 1.65 6.18
N LYS A 322 28.99 2.90 6.63
CA LYS A 322 28.08 3.98 6.24
C LYS A 322 28.15 4.27 4.74
N PHE A 323 29.35 4.22 4.16
CA PHE A 323 29.52 4.29 2.72
C PHE A 323 28.81 3.15 1.99
N GLN A 324 28.89 1.90 2.48
CA GLN A 324 28.21 0.76 1.86
C GLN A 324 26.69 0.95 1.84
N SER A 325 26.11 1.41 2.94
CA SER A 325 24.68 1.74 3.03
C SER A 325 24.28 2.84 2.03
N GLU A 326 25.04 3.94 1.97
CA GLU A 326 24.76 5.05 1.05
C GLU A 326 24.96 4.67 -0.43
N TYR A 327 25.96 3.82 -0.71
CA TYR A 327 26.18 3.23 -2.02
C TYR A 327 24.98 2.38 -2.44
N GLU A 328 24.52 1.47 -1.60
CA GLU A 328 23.37 0.61 -1.90
C GLU A 328 22.10 1.42 -2.12
N LYS A 329 21.83 2.43 -1.28
CA LYS A 329 20.67 3.33 -1.42
C LYS A 329 20.71 4.15 -2.70
N THR A 330 21.86 4.75 -3.02
CA THR A 330 22.04 5.56 -4.24
C THR A 330 21.87 4.69 -5.49
N ILE A 331 22.40 3.47 -5.47
CA ILE A 331 22.28 2.52 -6.59
C ILE A 331 20.86 1.96 -6.72
N GLN A 332 20.15 1.66 -5.62
CA GLN A 332 18.77 1.13 -5.67
C GLN A 332 17.76 2.13 -6.25
N THR A 333 18.03 3.43 -6.17
CA THR A 333 17.20 4.46 -6.79
C THR A 333 17.42 4.39 -8.30
N LYS A 334 16.42 3.95 -9.08
CA LYS A 334 16.53 3.81 -10.55
C LYS A 334 17.09 5.10 -11.16
N THR A 335 18.35 5.07 -11.60
CA THR A 335 19.03 6.24 -12.15
C THR A 335 18.46 6.58 -13.53
N GLU A 336 17.83 7.75 -13.66
CA GLU A 336 17.42 8.35 -14.93
C GLU A 336 18.64 8.89 -15.67
N PHE A 337 19.46 8.00 -16.25
CA PHE A 337 20.57 8.41 -17.11
C PHE A 337 20.11 8.58 -18.56
N GLU A 338 20.43 9.73 -19.15
CA GLU A 338 20.17 10.03 -20.55
C GLU A 338 21.46 9.86 -21.37
N PHE A 339 21.36 9.15 -22.50
CA PHE A 339 22.50 8.90 -23.38
C PHE A 339 22.68 10.03 -24.40
N MET A 340 23.95 10.32 -24.72
CA MET A 340 24.31 11.17 -25.85
C MET A 340 24.61 10.32 -27.09
N ASP A 341 24.39 10.91 -28.27
CA ASP A 341 24.75 10.33 -29.56
C ASP A 341 24.13 8.94 -29.83
N VAL A 342 22.89 8.73 -29.38
CA VAL A 342 22.15 7.48 -29.59
C VAL A 342 21.77 7.34 -31.06
N VAL A 343 22.18 6.23 -31.68
CA VAL A 343 21.79 5.86 -33.03
C VAL A 343 20.63 4.87 -32.95
N TYR A 344 19.52 5.18 -33.62
CA TYR A 344 18.36 4.28 -33.69
C TYR A 344 18.27 3.59 -35.05
N LYS A 345 17.90 2.31 -35.03
CA LYS A 345 17.58 1.51 -36.22
C LYS A 345 16.22 0.84 -36.03
N ILE A 346 15.26 1.11 -36.91
CA ILE A 346 14.00 0.37 -36.94
C ILE A 346 14.23 -0.96 -37.66
N VAL A 347 13.84 -2.06 -37.01
CA VAL A 347 14.16 -3.44 -37.43
C VAL A 347 12.94 -4.15 -37.99
N ASP A 348 11.79 -3.92 -37.38
CA ASP A 348 10.51 -4.48 -37.84
C ASP A 348 9.41 -3.45 -37.62
N LYS A 349 8.44 -3.45 -38.53
CA LYS A 349 7.34 -2.49 -38.56
C LYS A 349 6.16 -3.07 -39.33
N LYS A 350 5.00 -3.17 -38.69
CA LYS A 350 3.81 -3.78 -39.32
C LYS A 350 2.51 -3.32 -38.67
N ALA A 351 1.43 -3.32 -39.44
CA ALA A 351 0.08 -3.12 -38.93
C ALA A 351 -0.46 -4.44 -38.35
N VAL A 352 -1.01 -4.40 -37.14
CA VAL A 352 -1.57 -5.56 -36.43
C VAL A 352 -2.90 -5.16 -35.81
N GLU A 353 -4.00 -5.75 -36.29
CA GLU A 353 -5.37 -5.64 -35.73
C GLU A 353 -5.77 -4.24 -35.23
N GLY A 354 -5.79 -3.26 -36.14
CA GLY A 354 -6.21 -1.89 -35.81
C GLY A 354 -5.18 -1.04 -35.04
N LYS A 355 -3.95 -1.54 -34.87
CA LYS A 355 -2.79 -0.84 -34.30
C LYS A 355 -1.55 -1.02 -35.18
N TYR A 356 -0.49 -0.28 -34.88
CA TYR A 356 0.82 -0.42 -35.50
C TYR A 356 1.81 -0.98 -34.49
N TYR A 357 2.66 -1.92 -34.92
CA TYR A 357 3.79 -2.45 -34.17
C TYR A 357 5.09 -1.91 -34.75
N ALA A 358 6.04 -1.58 -33.87
CA ALA A 358 7.40 -1.28 -34.26
C ALA A 358 8.41 -1.94 -33.31
N LYS A 359 9.56 -2.32 -33.88
CA LYS A 359 10.74 -2.80 -33.18
C LYS A 359 11.92 -1.90 -33.53
N ALA A 360 12.56 -1.34 -32.53
CA ALA A 360 13.71 -0.45 -32.66
C ALA A 360 14.93 -1.01 -31.93
N GLU A 361 16.11 -0.72 -32.45
CA GLU A 361 17.40 -0.94 -31.82
C GLU A 361 18.04 0.42 -31.53
N ALA A 362 18.56 0.60 -30.32
CA ALA A 362 19.31 1.77 -29.90
C ALA A 362 20.78 1.39 -29.70
N TYR A 363 21.70 2.19 -30.23
CA TYR A 363 23.14 1.95 -30.19
C TYR A 363 23.86 3.15 -29.58
N VAL A 364 24.79 2.89 -28.65
CA VAL A 364 25.72 3.89 -28.09
C VAL A 364 27.14 3.32 -28.02
N ASP A 365 28.15 4.18 -28.10
CA ASP A 365 29.55 3.80 -27.92
C ASP A 365 29.76 3.27 -26.50
N ALA A 366 30.26 2.04 -26.38
CA ALA A 366 30.34 1.32 -25.12
C ALA A 366 31.27 2.01 -24.11
N ASP A 367 32.43 2.49 -24.55
CA ASP A 367 33.44 3.08 -23.67
C ASP A 367 32.99 4.47 -23.20
N VAL A 368 32.44 5.29 -24.10
CA VAL A 368 31.90 6.60 -23.76
C VAL A 368 30.71 6.46 -22.80
N ALA A 369 29.77 5.56 -23.10
CA ALA A 369 28.59 5.36 -22.28
C ALA A 369 28.94 4.83 -20.89
N ARG A 370 29.91 3.92 -20.78
CA ARG A 370 30.38 3.40 -19.49
C ARG A 370 31.05 4.49 -18.65
N GLN A 371 31.97 5.26 -19.24
CA GLN A 371 32.71 6.31 -18.51
C GLN A 371 31.78 7.44 -18.04
N THR A 372 30.86 7.87 -18.90
CA THR A 372 29.88 8.91 -18.56
C THR A 372 28.90 8.44 -17.48
N PHE A 373 28.43 7.19 -17.56
CA PHE A 373 27.57 6.60 -16.55
C PHE A 373 28.28 6.43 -15.20
N GLU A 374 29.55 5.97 -15.21
CA GLU A 374 30.34 5.81 -13.99
C GLU A 374 30.55 7.15 -13.27
N ALA A 375 30.87 8.22 -14.01
CA ALA A 375 30.99 9.56 -13.45
C ALA A 375 29.66 10.07 -12.89
N PHE A 376 28.56 9.86 -13.61
CA PHE A 376 27.22 10.24 -13.15
C PHE A 376 26.86 9.59 -11.82
N VAL A 377 27.00 8.26 -11.71
CA VAL A 377 26.70 7.51 -10.48
C VAL A 377 27.62 7.94 -9.34
N SER A 378 28.92 8.07 -9.61
CA SER A 378 29.92 8.40 -8.59
C SER A 378 29.72 9.79 -8.01
N ILE A 379 29.47 10.81 -8.84
CA ILE A 379 29.26 12.18 -8.36
C ILE A 379 27.95 12.29 -7.56
N ARG A 380 26.88 11.61 -7.99
CA ARG A 380 25.62 11.54 -7.19
C ARG A 380 25.82 10.84 -5.87
N LEU A 381 26.62 9.78 -5.82
CA LEU A 381 27.04 9.16 -4.56
C LEU A 381 27.79 10.16 -3.69
N GLY A 382 28.71 10.95 -4.26
CA GLY A 382 29.39 12.05 -3.57
C GLY A 382 28.42 13.01 -2.89
N ASN A 383 27.27 13.30 -3.52
CA ASN A 383 26.21 14.12 -2.91
C ASN A 383 25.55 13.43 -1.69
N SER A 384 25.23 12.13 -1.81
CA SER A 384 24.67 11.36 -0.68
C SER A 384 25.64 11.29 0.49
N LEU A 385 26.93 11.12 0.20
CA LEU A 385 28.01 11.13 1.19
C LEU A 385 28.16 12.51 1.85
N LEU A 386 28.05 13.60 1.08
CA LEU A 386 28.02 14.96 1.60
C LEU A 386 26.87 15.16 2.59
N ALA A 387 25.65 14.69 2.25
CA ALA A 387 24.49 14.72 3.15
C ALA A 387 24.74 13.89 4.43
N SER A 388 25.50 12.81 4.31
CA SER A 388 25.97 11.97 5.41
C SER A 388 27.18 12.52 6.18
N LYS A 389 27.62 13.75 5.88
CA LYS A 389 28.76 14.47 6.49
C LYS A 389 30.13 13.85 6.20
N MET A 390 30.24 13.05 5.14
CA MET A 390 31.48 12.41 4.68
C MET A 390 32.16 13.29 3.63
N ILE A 391 32.59 14.47 4.05
CA ILE A 391 33.03 15.56 3.17
C ILE A 391 34.35 15.21 2.46
N TYR A 392 35.30 14.59 3.16
CA TYR A 392 36.61 14.25 2.58
C TYR A 392 36.49 13.11 1.56
N THR A 393 35.64 12.14 1.84
CA THR A 393 35.33 11.02 0.94
C THR A 393 34.61 11.52 -0.30
N ALA A 394 33.58 12.38 -0.13
CA ALA A 394 32.89 13.01 -1.25
C ALA A 394 33.85 13.83 -2.14
N LYS A 395 34.78 14.56 -1.53
CA LYS A 395 35.81 15.33 -2.25
C LYS A 395 36.74 14.43 -3.07
N ARG A 396 37.19 13.29 -2.53
CA ARG A 396 38.02 12.32 -3.26
C ARG A 396 37.30 11.74 -4.49
N ILE A 397 36.00 11.50 -4.37
CA ILE A 397 35.16 11.07 -5.50
C ILE A 397 35.12 12.17 -6.56
N VAL A 398 34.84 13.42 -6.17
CA VAL A 398 34.84 14.55 -7.09
C VAL A 398 36.19 14.70 -7.80
N ASP A 399 37.30 14.62 -7.07
CA ASP A 399 38.65 14.76 -7.66
C ASP A 399 38.96 13.68 -8.71
N LYS A 400 38.42 12.47 -8.52
CA LYS A 400 38.59 11.37 -9.47
C LYS A 400 37.68 11.50 -10.70
N TYR A 401 36.43 11.92 -10.50
CA TYR A 401 35.38 11.81 -11.53
C TYR A 401 35.00 13.13 -12.22
N GLU A 402 35.29 14.29 -11.63
CA GLU A 402 35.09 15.59 -12.27
C GLU A 402 35.84 15.75 -13.60
N PRO A 403 37.10 15.27 -13.76
CA PRO A 403 37.79 15.35 -15.05
C PRO A 403 37.04 14.66 -16.20
N ILE A 404 36.20 13.67 -15.90
CA ILE A 404 35.37 12.96 -16.89
C ILE A 404 34.27 13.89 -17.44
N LEU A 405 33.75 14.81 -16.62
CA LEU A 405 32.73 15.79 -17.03
C LEU A 405 33.24 16.75 -18.11
N GLY A 406 34.51 17.13 -18.06
CA GLY A 406 35.14 17.99 -19.07
C GLY A 406 35.58 17.22 -20.32
N LYS A 407 35.79 15.90 -20.21
CA LYS A 407 36.29 15.05 -21.30
C LYS A 407 35.18 14.55 -22.22
N TYR A 408 34.00 14.24 -21.68
CA TYR A 408 32.89 13.66 -22.44
C TYR A 408 31.67 14.57 -22.46
N LYS A 409 30.81 14.41 -23.47
CA LYS A 409 29.56 15.17 -23.57
C LYS A 409 28.50 14.53 -22.67
N PHE A 410 27.85 15.36 -21.86
CA PHE A 410 26.68 15.00 -21.08
C PHE A 410 25.47 15.77 -21.59
N PRO A 411 24.25 15.21 -21.47
CA PRO A 411 23.02 15.98 -21.68
C PRO A 411 23.02 17.25 -20.81
N PRO A 412 22.55 18.40 -21.32
CA PRO A 412 22.66 19.69 -20.61
C PRO A 412 22.14 19.64 -19.16
N ARG A 413 20.98 19.00 -18.95
CA ARG A 413 20.37 18.84 -17.63
C ARG A 413 21.27 18.05 -16.66
N ILE A 414 21.84 16.94 -17.13
CA ILE A 414 22.76 16.11 -16.31
C ILE A 414 24.04 16.89 -16.04
N SER A 415 24.60 17.57 -17.04
CA SER A 415 25.80 18.39 -16.88
C SER A 415 25.63 19.48 -15.82
N GLU A 416 24.48 20.15 -15.82
CA GLU A 416 24.14 21.18 -14.83
C GLU A 416 23.99 20.58 -13.42
N GLU A 417 23.26 19.47 -13.28
CA GLU A 417 23.10 18.75 -12.01
C GLU A 417 24.45 18.34 -11.41
N LEU A 418 25.30 17.67 -12.19
CA LEU A 418 26.60 17.19 -11.73
C LEU A 418 27.53 18.37 -11.38
N SER A 419 27.49 19.46 -12.14
CA SER A 419 28.28 20.66 -11.84
C SER A 419 27.86 21.32 -10.54
N MET A 420 26.56 21.39 -10.25
CA MET A 420 26.05 21.88 -8.97
C MET A 420 26.53 21.00 -7.81
N ILE A 421 26.42 19.69 -7.93
CA ILE A 421 26.89 18.74 -6.90
C ILE A 421 28.38 18.91 -6.64
N VAL A 422 29.20 18.95 -7.70
CA VAL A 422 30.66 19.18 -7.61
C VAL A 422 30.96 20.49 -6.88
N GLY A 423 30.25 21.57 -7.23
CA GLY A 423 30.35 22.87 -6.58
C GLY A 423 30.02 22.80 -5.09
N SER A 424 28.91 22.15 -4.72
CA SER A 424 28.49 21.98 -3.32
C SER A 424 29.54 21.23 -2.49
N ILE A 425 30.08 20.13 -3.02
CA ILE A 425 31.11 19.32 -2.35
C ILE A 425 32.39 20.14 -2.14
N LYS A 426 32.88 20.83 -3.20
CA LYS A 426 34.07 21.68 -3.11
C LYS A 426 33.90 22.83 -2.11
N ASN A 427 32.75 23.50 -2.14
CA ASN A 427 32.44 24.59 -1.22
C ASN A 427 32.44 24.11 0.23
N LYS A 428 31.81 22.97 0.52
CA LYS A 428 31.77 22.42 1.88
C LYS A 428 33.15 21.95 2.34
N TYR A 429 33.93 21.31 1.47
CA TYR A 429 35.31 20.94 1.74
C TYR A 429 36.18 22.17 2.07
N ASN A 430 36.10 23.23 1.26
CA ASN A 430 36.83 24.46 1.49
C ASN A 430 36.44 25.12 2.82
N GLN A 431 35.14 25.13 3.16
CA GLN A 431 34.66 25.62 4.44
C GLN A 431 35.32 24.88 5.62
N VAL A 432 35.28 23.55 5.62
CA VAL A 432 35.89 22.74 6.68
C VAL A 432 37.41 22.91 6.70
N SER A 433 38.07 22.94 5.54
CA SER A 433 39.51 23.16 5.44
C SER A 433 39.95 24.51 6.00
N MET A 434 39.17 25.58 5.82
CA MET A 434 39.44 26.87 6.46
C MET A 434 39.31 26.79 7.98
N MET A 435 38.31 26.08 8.50
CA MET A 435 38.16 25.88 9.94
C MET A 435 39.34 25.08 10.53
N VAL A 436 39.80 24.04 9.84
CA VAL A 436 41.00 23.26 10.21
C VAL A 436 42.23 24.17 10.23
N ASN A 437 42.43 25.01 9.22
CA ASN A 437 43.54 25.96 9.19
C ASN A 437 43.47 26.97 10.35
N ASN A 438 42.28 27.47 10.67
CA ASN A 438 42.07 28.36 11.82
C ASN A 438 42.45 27.67 13.13
N VAL A 439 42.05 26.41 13.33
CA VAL A 439 42.47 25.59 14.48
C VAL A 439 43.99 25.46 14.54
N ASN A 440 44.64 25.06 13.45
CA ASN A 440 46.08 24.83 13.40
C ASN A 440 46.93 26.11 13.54
N SER A 441 46.39 27.27 13.14
CA SER A 441 47.06 28.57 13.28
C SER A 441 46.91 29.21 14.66
N THR A 442 45.96 28.74 15.48
CA THR A 442 45.69 29.30 16.79
C THR A 442 46.76 28.86 17.80
N LYS A 443 47.48 29.83 18.40
CA LYS A 443 48.49 29.54 19.42
C LYS A 443 47.81 29.22 20.76
N ILE A 444 48.06 28.03 21.29
CA ILE A 444 47.58 27.59 22.61
C ILE A 444 48.61 28.04 23.66
N VAL A 445 48.20 28.96 24.53
CA VAL A 445 49.09 29.54 25.57
C VAL A 445 48.56 29.35 26.99
N ASP A 446 47.27 29.09 27.12
CA ASP A 446 46.55 28.97 28.39
C ASP A 446 45.32 28.05 28.25
N LYS A 447 44.59 27.88 29.35
CA LYS A 447 43.39 27.03 29.40
C LYS A 447 42.24 27.57 28.54
N ASP A 448 42.03 28.88 28.49
CA ASP A 448 40.91 29.48 27.76
C ASP A 448 41.12 29.38 26.24
N SER A 449 42.34 29.63 25.76
CA SER A 449 42.72 29.39 24.36
C SER A 449 42.59 27.91 23.98
N ALA A 450 42.97 26.99 24.86
CA ALA A 450 42.77 25.56 24.64
C ALA A 450 41.29 25.17 24.56
N ILE A 451 40.43 25.69 25.46
CA ILE A 451 38.98 25.45 25.43
C ILE A 451 38.38 25.98 24.13
N LYS A 452 38.74 27.19 23.70
CA LYS A 452 38.24 27.78 22.46
C LYS A 452 38.60 26.93 21.24
N VAL A 453 39.86 26.46 21.16
CA VAL A 453 40.30 25.54 20.09
C VAL A 453 39.53 24.22 20.16
N ALA A 454 39.32 23.68 21.36
CA ALA A 454 38.57 22.43 21.53
C ALA A 454 37.10 22.54 21.07
N GLN A 455 36.47 23.69 21.27
CA GLN A 455 35.11 23.96 20.77
C GLN A 455 35.08 24.09 19.24
N MET A 456 36.08 24.73 18.62
CA MET A 456 36.19 24.74 17.16
C MET A 456 36.35 23.32 16.60
N ILE A 457 37.11 22.46 17.26
CA ILE A 457 37.25 21.05 16.87
C ILE A 457 35.91 20.32 16.96
N ASN A 458 35.09 20.56 18.00
CA ASN A 458 33.74 19.99 18.09
C ASN A 458 32.87 20.38 16.90
N GLU A 459 32.92 21.64 16.46
CA GLU A 459 32.18 22.11 15.28
C GLU A 459 32.66 21.41 14.00
N ILE A 460 33.98 21.27 13.82
CA ILE A 460 34.56 20.56 12.68
C ILE A 460 34.10 19.09 12.68
N ASP A 461 34.23 18.39 13.80
CA ASP A 461 33.86 16.98 13.94
C ASP A 461 32.34 16.74 13.85
N ALA A 462 31.52 17.76 14.09
CA ALA A 462 30.08 17.74 13.86
C ALA A 462 29.71 17.99 12.38
N MET A 463 30.55 18.69 11.62
CA MET A 463 30.38 18.95 10.19
C MET A 463 30.97 17.85 9.30
N ALA A 464 32.10 17.25 9.69
CA ALA A 464 32.84 16.26 8.91
C ALA A 464 33.16 15.03 9.78
N ILE A 465 32.40 13.95 9.59
CA ILE A 465 32.61 12.71 10.37
C ILE A 465 33.82 11.90 9.89
N ASP A 466 34.30 12.16 8.68
CA ASP A 466 35.43 11.49 8.03
C ASP A 466 36.69 12.36 7.97
N LEU A 467 36.81 13.32 8.89
CA LEU A 467 38.00 14.15 9.04
C LEU A 467 39.24 13.28 9.29
N PRO A 468 40.28 13.34 8.44
CA PRO A 468 41.53 12.61 8.67
C PRO A 468 42.18 13.02 10.00
N SER A 469 42.58 12.02 10.80
CA SER A 469 43.09 12.23 12.16
C SER A 469 44.35 13.09 12.23
N GLU A 470 45.14 13.13 11.16
CA GLU A 470 46.41 13.86 11.08
C GLU A 470 46.24 15.37 10.84
N LEU A 471 45.05 15.83 10.43
CA LEU A 471 44.83 17.24 10.09
C LEU A 471 44.74 18.17 11.31
N ILE A 472 44.48 17.63 12.50
CA ILE A 472 44.36 18.40 13.74
C ILE A 472 45.17 17.72 14.84
N ASN A 473 46.15 18.43 15.39
CA ASN A 473 46.93 17.95 16.54
C ASN A 473 46.15 18.13 17.86
N ARG A 474 45.22 17.21 18.12
CA ARG A 474 44.42 17.17 19.36
C ARG A 474 45.29 17.00 20.61
N GLU A 475 46.44 16.35 20.49
CA GLU A 475 47.29 16.00 21.64
C GLU A 475 47.83 17.25 22.35
N SER A 476 48.06 18.33 21.61
CA SER A 476 48.47 19.63 22.14
C SER A 476 47.52 20.23 23.20
N LEU A 477 46.27 19.78 23.25
CA LEU A 477 45.25 20.27 24.19
C LEU A 477 45.23 19.50 25.52
N ARG A 478 45.79 18.28 25.59
CA ARG A 478 45.59 17.38 26.74
C ARG A 478 46.02 17.98 28.07
N SER A 479 47.20 18.62 28.12
CA SER A 479 47.73 19.21 29.35
C SER A 479 46.88 20.35 29.89
N TYR A 480 46.11 21.03 29.03
CA TYR A 480 45.26 22.15 29.41
C TYR A 480 43.83 21.73 29.78
N LEU A 481 43.39 20.57 29.29
CA LEU A 481 42.04 20.04 29.51
C LEU A 481 41.95 18.99 30.62
N SER A 482 43.04 18.70 31.34
CA SER A 482 43.10 17.66 32.38
C SER A 482 42.09 17.84 33.51
N ASP A 483 41.77 19.09 33.85
CA ASP A 483 40.84 19.40 34.95
C ASP A 483 39.38 19.51 34.49
N VAL A 484 39.11 19.31 33.20
CA VAL A 484 37.75 19.38 32.67
C VAL A 484 37.00 18.11 33.07
N LYS A 485 35.82 18.28 33.67
CA LYS A 485 34.93 17.18 34.05
C LYS A 485 33.59 17.32 33.34
N ILE A 486 33.16 16.24 32.71
CA ILE A 486 31.83 16.12 32.10
C ILE A 486 31.06 15.07 32.88
N GLU A 487 29.88 15.43 33.37
CA GLU A 487 28.96 14.55 34.10
C GLU A 487 27.67 14.41 33.28
N LEU A 488 27.23 13.16 33.12
CA LEU A 488 25.95 12.82 32.49
C LEU A 488 25.08 12.09 33.51
N SER A 489 23.81 12.50 33.61
CA SER A 489 22.82 11.85 34.45
C SER A 489 21.52 11.66 33.67
N GLY A 490 21.03 10.43 33.61
CA GLY A 490 19.81 10.06 32.91
C GLY A 490 19.17 8.82 33.57
N PRO A 491 18.00 8.38 33.09
CA PRO A 491 17.28 7.25 33.68
C PRO A 491 18.10 5.95 33.64
N SER A 492 18.03 5.16 34.72
CA SER A 492 18.71 3.85 34.81
C SER A 492 17.90 2.72 34.20
N GLU A 493 16.59 2.86 34.08
CA GLU A 493 15.70 1.89 33.43
C GLU A 493 14.89 2.56 32.33
N THR A 494 14.85 1.96 31.14
CA THR A 494 14.15 2.51 29.96
C THR A 494 13.52 1.40 29.11
N ILE A 495 12.67 1.80 28.16
CA ILE A 495 12.07 0.93 27.16
C ILE A 495 12.66 1.28 25.77
N ILE A 496 12.81 0.30 24.88
CA ILE A 496 13.17 0.58 23.48
C ILE A 496 12.08 1.48 22.86
N GLY A 497 12.49 2.58 22.21
CA GLY A 497 11.62 3.62 21.64
C GLY A 497 11.29 4.76 22.62
N GLU A 498 11.76 4.69 23.86
CA GLU A 498 11.58 5.78 24.81
C GLU A 498 12.51 6.96 24.51
N GLN A 499 11.97 8.17 24.42
CA GLN A 499 12.77 9.38 24.53
C GLN A 499 13.12 9.61 26.00
N VAL A 500 14.42 9.69 26.28
CA VAL A 500 14.97 10.00 27.59
C VAL A 500 15.52 11.41 27.62
N THR A 501 15.52 12.01 28.82
CA THR A 501 16.22 13.27 29.09
C THR A 501 17.48 12.98 29.88
N ILE A 502 18.61 13.48 29.38
CA ILE A 502 19.94 13.35 29.96
C ILE A 502 20.40 14.74 30.37
N SER A 503 20.67 14.93 31.66
CA SER A 503 21.28 16.14 32.19
C SER A 503 22.78 16.11 31.94
N VAL A 504 23.31 17.20 31.37
CA VAL A 504 24.74 17.38 31.08
C VAL A 504 25.26 18.50 31.97
N LYS A 505 26.33 18.24 32.71
CA LYS A 505 27.02 19.23 33.53
C LYS A 505 28.52 19.18 33.25
N VAL A 506 29.13 20.35 33.08
CA VAL A 506 30.55 20.48 32.77
C VAL A 506 31.23 21.50 33.67
N GLN A 507 32.43 21.16 34.13
CA GLN A 507 33.34 22.06 34.81
C GLN A 507 34.65 22.16 34.01
N PRO A 508 35.20 23.36 33.78
CA PRO A 508 34.69 24.68 34.19
C PRO A 508 33.48 25.16 33.36
N ASN A 509 32.68 26.06 33.94
CA ASN A 509 31.44 26.59 33.32
C ASN A 509 31.70 27.49 32.09
N THR A 510 32.97 27.77 31.77
CA THR A 510 33.39 28.49 30.56
C THR A 510 33.19 27.68 29.28
N ILE A 511 32.99 26.36 29.39
CA ILE A 511 32.67 25.49 28.25
C ILE A 511 31.20 25.67 27.87
N THR A 512 30.97 26.19 26.67
CA THR A 512 29.63 26.53 26.15
C THR A 512 29.15 25.59 25.05
N LEU A 513 29.98 24.66 24.58
CA LEU A 513 29.67 23.81 23.43
C LEU A 513 30.33 22.43 23.55
N LEU A 514 29.54 21.37 23.40
CA LEU A 514 30.02 19.99 23.38
C LEU A 514 29.49 19.25 22.16
N ARG A 515 30.25 18.26 21.70
CA ARG A 515 29.83 17.32 20.67
C ARG A 515 29.12 16.13 21.30
N VAL A 516 28.08 15.65 20.65
CA VAL A 516 27.32 14.48 21.07
C VAL A 516 27.47 13.39 20.02
N ILE A 517 27.71 12.16 20.49
CA ILE A 517 27.84 10.96 19.69
C ILE A 517 26.81 9.96 20.19
N GLY A 518 25.84 9.65 19.33
CA GLY A 518 24.83 8.64 19.60
C GLY A 518 25.19 7.30 18.99
N GLU A 519 25.24 6.24 19.81
CA GLU A 519 25.25 4.86 19.35
C GLU A 519 23.85 4.29 19.53
N ASN A 520 23.16 3.98 18.42
CA ASN A 520 21.74 3.58 18.45
C ASN A 520 20.86 4.57 19.22
N THR A 521 21.14 5.86 19.09
CA THR A 521 20.32 6.95 19.61
C THR A 521 20.14 8.02 18.55
N GLU A 522 19.09 8.81 18.68
CA GLU A 522 18.87 10.01 17.87
C GLU A 522 19.04 11.23 18.76
N ASN A 523 19.97 12.11 18.39
CA ASN A 523 20.37 13.27 19.17
C ASN A 523 20.96 14.35 18.25
N PRO A 524 20.92 15.63 18.65
CA PRO A 524 21.70 16.67 17.99
C PRO A 524 23.19 16.33 18.03
N ASP A 525 23.97 16.77 17.03
CA ASP A 525 25.43 16.55 17.01
C ASP A 525 26.19 17.48 17.96
N LEU A 526 25.58 18.63 18.28
CA LEU A 526 26.14 19.66 19.16
C LEU A 526 25.11 20.08 20.20
N ILE A 527 25.56 20.35 21.42
CA ILE A 527 24.75 20.94 22.47
C ILE A 527 25.42 22.21 23.00
N SER A 528 24.61 23.25 23.14
CA SER A 528 25.02 24.48 23.79
C SER A 528 24.72 24.39 25.30
N LEU A 529 25.66 24.88 26.10
CA LEU A 529 25.56 24.91 27.55
C LEU A 529 25.37 26.34 28.04
N LYS A 530 24.50 26.50 29.04
CA LYS A 530 24.33 27.74 29.79
C LYS A 530 24.90 27.51 31.19
N ASP A 531 25.91 28.29 31.56
CA ASP A 531 26.61 28.19 32.84
C ASP A 531 27.12 26.77 33.15
N GLY A 532 27.63 26.07 32.13
CA GLY A 532 28.14 24.70 32.24
C GLY A 532 27.06 23.61 32.33
N THR A 533 25.78 23.92 32.09
CA THR A 533 24.69 22.94 32.16
C THR A 533 23.76 22.97 30.96
N THR A 534 23.17 21.82 30.62
CA THR A 534 22.08 21.71 29.64
C THR A 534 21.30 20.39 29.81
N GLN A 535 20.17 20.26 29.11
CA GLN A 535 19.43 19.01 29.00
C GLN A 535 19.41 18.56 27.54
N LEU A 536 19.70 17.28 27.34
CA LEU A 536 19.72 16.62 26.05
C LEU A 536 18.60 15.58 26.02
N SER A 537 17.85 15.54 24.93
CA SER A 537 16.91 14.44 24.68
C SER A 537 17.53 13.43 23.73
N GLY A 538 17.32 12.15 23.98
CA GLY A 538 17.73 11.07 23.08
C GLY A 538 16.74 9.91 23.07
N VAL A 539 16.51 9.30 21.91
CA VAL A 539 15.64 8.12 21.78
C VAL A 539 16.47 6.84 21.93
N VAL A 540 16.07 5.93 22.82
CA VAL A 540 16.73 4.63 23.03
C VAL A 540 16.29 3.67 21.92
N LYS A 541 17.13 3.40 20.92
CA LYS A 541 16.76 2.50 19.80
C LYS A 541 17.11 1.03 20.04
N SER A 542 17.87 0.72 21.09
CA SER A 542 18.38 -0.64 21.34
C SER A 542 18.82 -0.87 22.78
N VAL A 543 19.04 -2.13 23.15
CA VAL A 543 19.56 -2.50 24.48
C VAL A 543 21.00 -2.02 24.74
N ASN A 544 21.76 -1.75 23.69
CA ASN A 544 23.13 -1.24 23.76
C ASN A 544 23.23 0.24 23.39
N SER A 545 22.11 0.97 23.42
CA SER A 545 22.09 2.40 23.15
C SER A 545 22.98 3.15 24.13
N LYS A 546 23.84 4.02 23.61
CA LYS A 546 24.76 4.84 24.39
C LYS A 546 24.79 6.24 23.83
N LEU A 547 24.95 7.20 24.72
CA LEU A 547 25.15 8.59 24.35
C LEU A 547 26.45 9.08 24.96
N THR A 548 27.36 9.55 24.12
CA THR A 548 28.64 10.11 24.55
C THR A 548 28.67 11.60 24.28
N VAL A 549 29.01 12.39 25.29
CA VAL A 549 29.27 13.83 25.14
C VAL A 549 30.77 14.04 25.25
N THR A 550 31.35 14.85 24.37
CA THR A 550 32.80 15.05 24.31
C THR A 550 33.20 16.50 23.99
N LEU A 551 34.38 16.86 24.51
CA LEU A 551 35.13 18.06 24.16
C LEU A 551 36.39 17.64 23.37
N ALA A 552 36.40 17.97 22.07
CA ALA A 552 37.46 17.68 21.10
C ALA A 552 37.87 16.20 20.98
N GLY A 553 37.04 15.26 21.45
CA GLY A 553 37.39 13.84 21.52
C GLY A 553 38.40 13.49 22.62
N ILE A 554 38.79 14.45 23.47
CA ILE A 554 39.81 14.27 24.51
C ILE A 554 39.17 13.97 25.85
N VAL A 555 38.21 14.80 26.25
CA VAL A 555 37.42 14.61 27.46
C VAL A 555 36.05 14.13 27.02
N SER A 556 35.59 13.03 27.59
CA SER A 556 34.28 12.46 27.25
C SER A 556 33.62 11.86 28.47
N ALA A 557 32.30 11.82 28.43
CA ALA A 557 31.47 11.05 29.34
C ALA A 557 30.45 10.30 28.50
N THR A 558 30.14 9.07 28.91
CA THR A 558 29.15 8.23 28.25
C THR A 558 28.05 7.89 29.22
N TRP A 559 26.81 8.10 28.81
CA TRP A 559 25.63 7.60 29.47
C TRP A 559 25.11 6.38 28.71
N ALA A 560 24.71 5.36 29.46
CA ALA A 560 24.01 4.19 28.97
C ALA A 560 22.90 3.84 29.96
N PRO A 561 21.70 3.42 29.50
CA PRO A 561 20.68 2.90 30.39
C PRO A 561 21.22 1.65 31.11
N GLY A 562 20.95 1.52 32.41
CA GLY A 562 21.33 0.34 33.19
C GLY A 562 20.52 -0.90 32.79
N LYS A 563 19.24 -0.73 32.46
CA LYS A 563 18.33 -1.78 31.99
C LYS A 563 17.45 -1.24 30.88
N VAL A 564 17.42 -1.94 29.75
CA VAL A 564 16.52 -1.64 28.62
C VAL A 564 15.58 -2.82 28.43
N SER A 565 14.28 -2.55 28.41
CA SER A 565 13.24 -3.56 28.18
C SER A 565 12.52 -3.35 26.86
N VAL A 566 12.00 -4.43 26.28
CA VAL A 566 11.03 -4.36 25.17
C VAL A 566 9.65 -4.51 25.79
N ASN A 567 8.80 -3.50 25.64
CA ASN A 567 7.42 -3.56 26.09
C ASN A 567 6.48 -3.14 24.94
N PRO A 568 6.01 -4.11 24.14
CA PRO A 568 5.07 -3.85 23.04
C PRO A 568 3.71 -3.29 23.49
N ASP A 569 3.38 -3.41 24.78
CA ASP A 569 2.12 -2.96 25.37
C ASP A 569 2.29 -1.69 26.22
N VAL A 570 3.42 -0.98 26.08
CA VAL A 570 3.62 0.29 26.78
C VAL A 570 2.46 1.24 26.46
N LEU A 571 1.90 1.87 27.49
CA LEU A 571 0.96 2.98 27.33
C LEU A 571 1.13 3.91 28.52
N ARG A 572 1.70 5.09 28.28
CA ARG A 572 1.97 6.05 29.36
C ARG A 572 1.99 7.48 28.87
N VAL A 573 1.56 8.38 29.73
CA VAL A 573 1.74 9.82 29.54
C VAL A 573 3.18 10.16 29.96
N VAL A 574 3.97 10.68 29.01
CA VAL A 574 5.36 11.08 29.21
C VAL A 574 5.44 12.48 29.81
N THR A 575 4.59 13.40 29.35
CA THR A 575 4.59 14.79 29.81
C THR A 575 3.20 15.41 29.79
N ARG A 576 2.93 16.27 30.78
CA ARG A 576 1.73 17.13 30.89
C ARG A 576 2.18 18.58 31.02
N GLU A 577 2.27 19.30 29.90
CA GLU A 577 2.78 20.67 29.89
C GLU A 577 1.76 21.61 29.25
N GLY A 578 1.03 22.38 30.06
CA GLY A 578 0.00 23.30 29.56
C GLY A 578 -1.03 22.57 28.68
N ASP A 579 -1.15 23.03 27.43
CA ASP A 579 -2.02 22.44 26.39
C ASP A 579 -1.41 21.21 25.70
N THR A 580 -0.16 20.85 25.98
CA THR A 580 0.52 19.71 25.36
C THR A 580 0.44 18.48 26.25
N LEU A 581 0.00 17.38 25.65
CA LEU A 581 0.05 16.03 26.20
C LEU A 581 0.96 15.18 25.32
N ARG A 582 1.92 14.49 25.93
CA ARG A 582 2.81 13.56 25.22
C ARG A 582 2.55 12.14 25.68
N ILE A 583 2.23 11.24 24.77
CA ILE A 583 1.85 9.86 25.08
C ILE A 583 2.76 8.90 24.30
N LEU A 584 3.34 7.94 25.02
CA LEU A 584 4.07 6.82 24.43
C LEU A 584 3.15 5.59 24.44
N ALA A 585 2.98 4.95 23.28
CA ALA A 585 2.21 3.72 23.17
C ALA A 585 2.89 2.67 22.27
N GLY A 586 2.82 1.41 22.69
CA GLY A 586 3.22 0.26 21.90
C GLY A 586 2.02 -0.32 21.15
N GLY A 587 2.26 -0.76 19.93
CA GLY A 587 1.27 -1.42 19.08
C GLY A 587 1.82 -2.69 18.48
N THR A 588 0.96 -3.69 18.28
CA THR A 588 1.37 -5.00 17.77
C THR A 588 0.57 -5.41 16.54
N ALA A 589 1.19 -6.22 15.69
CA ALA A 589 0.56 -6.88 14.56
C ALA A 589 1.08 -8.31 14.42
N LYS A 590 0.26 -9.18 13.83
CA LYS A 590 0.69 -10.52 13.44
C LYS A 590 1.78 -10.43 12.37
N ILE A 591 2.78 -11.29 12.48
CA ILE A 591 3.84 -11.37 11.47
C ILE A 591 3.25 -11.94 10.17
N ILE A 592 3.35 -11.16 9.09
CA ILE A 592 2.94 -11.52 7.72
C ILE A 592 4.07 -11.11 6.76
N THR A 593 4.03 -11.57 5.50
CA THR A 593 5.13 -11.30 4.54
C THR A 593 5.23 -9.84 4.08
N ASP A 594 4.13 -9.08 4.18
CA ASP A 594 4.12 -7.66 3.84
C ASP A 594 4.55 -6.78 5.04
N GLN A 595 5.79 -6.31 4.99
CA GLN A 595 6.37 -5.43 6.01
C GLN A 595 5.63 -4.09 6.15
N ASN A 596 5.09 -3.54 5.06
CA ASN A 596 4.37 -2.28 5.11
C ASN A 596 3.00 -2.46 5.79
N ALA A 597 2.29 -3.54 5.47
CA ALA A 597 1.03 -3.88 6.12
C ALA A 597 1.23 -4.19 7.61
N MET A 598 2.26 -4.97 7.99
CA MET A 598 2.61 -5.21 9.39
C MET A 598 2.85 -3.91 10.16
N ARG A 599 3.71 -3.04 9.61
CA ARG A 599 4.05 -1.76 10.22
C ARG A 599 2.82 -0.87 10.35
N LYS A 600 2.01 -0.76 9.30
CA LYS A 600 0.76 0.02 9.32
C LYS A 600 -0.22 -0.48 10.38
N ASN A 601 -0.40 -1.79 10.49
CA ASN A 601 -1.33 -2.39 11.46
C ASN A 601 -0.86 -2.18 12.89
N ALA A 602 0.42 -2.40 13.18
CA ALA A 602 0.99 -2.15 14.51
C ALA A 602 0.94 -0.65 14.86
N THR A 603 1.21 0.23 13.91
CA THR A 603 1.07 1.69 14.11
C THR A 603 -0.39 2.07 14.37
N LYS A 604 -1.35 1.51 13.64
CA LYS A 604 -2.78 1.73 13.89
C LYS A 604 -3.16 1.28 15.31
N ASP A 605 -2.69 0.12 15.77
CA ASP A 605 -2.93 -0.37 17.15
C ASP A 605 -2.37 0.61 18.20
N ALA A 606 -1.14 1.08 18.04
CA ALA A 606 -0.53 2.07 18.94
C ALA A 606 -1.32 3.39 18.96
N LEU A 607 -1.70 3.90 17.79
CA LEU A 607 -2.44 5.15 17.64
C LEU A 607 -3.85 5.07 18.24
N ILE A 608 -4.54 3.92 18.15
CA ILE A 608 -5.82 3.70 18.82
C ILE A 608 -5.65 3.81 20.35
N LYS A 609 -4.60 3.18 20.91
CA LYS A 609 -4.30 3.27 22.34
C LYS A 609 -3.99 4.71 22.76
N ILE A 610 -3.26 5.46 21.92
CA ILE A 610 -2.98 6.89 22.13
C ILE A 610 -4.27 7.70 22.17
N VAL A 611 -5.16 7.55 21.18
CA VAL A 611 -6.44 8.28 21.13
C VAL A 611 -7.30 7.97 22.35
N LYS A 612 -7.39 6.69 22.75
CA LYS A 612 -8.11 6.28 23.98
C LYS A 612 -7.52 6.92 25.22
N LYS A 613 -6.19 6.94 25.37
CA LYS A 613 -5.52 7.55 26.53
C LYS A 613 -5.65 9.07 26.53
N ALA A 614 -5.54 9.70 25.37
CA ALA A 614 -5.75 11.14 25.21
C ALA A 614 -7.18 11.54 25.56
N ALA A 615 -8.18 10.80 25.07
CA ALA A 615 -9.58 11.04 25.43
C ALA A 615 -9.83 10.86 26.93
N ALA A 616 -9.19 9.88 27.57
CA ALA A 616 -9.28 9.69 29.01
C ALA A 616 -8.73 10.91 29.78
N GLU A 617 -7.55 11.39 29.40
CA GLU A 617 -6.88 12.53 30.05
C GLU A 617 -7.60 13.87 29.77
N VAL A 618 -8.10 14.07 28.55
CA VAL A 618 -8.71 15.34 28.11
C VAL A 618 -10.17 15.46 28.55
N LEU A 619 -11.00 14.43 28.33
CA LEU A 619 -12.43 14.54 28.56
C LEU A 619 -12.82 14.33 30.03
N ILE A 620 -12.07 13.48 30.75
CA ILE A 620 -12.50 12.96 32.06
C ILE A 620 -11.60 13.45 33.17
N GLY A 621 -10.30 13.31 32.99
CA GLY A 621 -9.29 13.78 33.93
C GLY A 621 -8.06 12.88 34.00
N GLU A 622 -7.06 13.36 34.74
CA GLU A 622 -5.73 12.76 34.77
C GLU A 622 -5.71 11.32 35.28
N ASN A 623 -4.83 10.51 34.70
CA ASN A 623 -4.56 9.11 35.08
C ASN A 623 -5.74 8.15 34.90
N LYS A 624 -6.73 8.50 34.05
CA LYS A 624 -7.78 7.58 33.62
C LYS A 624 -7.36 6.77 32.39
N GLU A 625 -8.03 5.64 32.15
CA GLU A 625 -7.76 4.75 31.02
C GLU A 625 -9.04 4.22 30.40
N LEU A 626 -9.07 4.15 29.07
CA LEU A 626 -10.22 3.73 28.27
C LEU A 626 -9.90 2.65 27.25
N LEU A 627 -9.02 1.74 27.64
CA LEU A 627 -8.58 0.66 26.75
C LEU A 627 -9.73 -0.23 26.26
N ASN A 628 -10.72 -0.48 27.12
CA ASN A 628 -11.85 -1.36 26.82
C ASN A 628 -13.00 -0.67 26.06
N VAL A 629 -13.05 0.66 26.08
CA VAL A 629 -14.08 1.42 25.36
C VAL A 629 -13.73 1.40 23.86
N PRO A 630 -14.63 0.95 22.98
CA PRO A 630 -14.42 1.01 21.55
C PRO A 630 -14.41 2.48 21.07
N VAL A 631 -13.69 2.74 19.98
CA VAL A 631 -13.66 4.05 19.31
C VAL A 631 -14.20 3.84 17.91
N ASP A 632 -15.17 4.66 17.50
CA ASP A 632 -15.70 4.65 16.15
C ASP A 632 -14.64 5.12 15.15
N ASP A 633 -14.52 4.44 14.00
CA ASP A 633 -13.50 4.75 12.99
C ASP A 633 -13.61 6.19 12.47
N TYR A 634 -14.83 6.77 12.41
CA TYR A 634 -15.01 8.17 12.00
C TYR A 634 -14.40 9.15 13.01
N ILE A 635 -14.57 8.89 14.31
CA ILE A 635 -13.94 9.69 15.38
C ILE A 635 -12.42 9.50 15.34
N LEU A 636 -11.97 8.25 15.19
CA LEU A 636 -10.57 7.90 15.11
C LEU A 636 -9.87 8.67 13.98
N ASP A 637 -10.38 8.59 12.75
CA ASP A 637 -9.77 9.22 11.57
C ASP A 637 -9.68 10.75 11.71
N ARG A 638 -10.72 11.39 12.28
CA ARG A 638 -10.75 12.84 12.51
C ARG A 638 -9.68 13.29 13.49
N VAL A 639 -9.57 12.59 14.61
CA VAL A 639 -8.67 12.95 15.70
C VAL A 639 -7.21 12.60 15.34
N LEU A 640 -6.98 11.48 14.63
CA LEU A 640 -5.64 11.10 14.17
C LEU A 640 -5.02 12.13 13.24
N ALA A 641 -5.80 12.82 12.41
CA ALA A 641 -5.30 13.89 11.55
C ALA A 641 -4.72 15.08 12.35
N GLY A 642 -5.09 15.22 13.63
CA GLY A 642 -4.60 16.24 14.54
C GLY A 642 -3.42 15.82 15.42
N ILE A 643 -3.02 14.55 15.38
CA ILE A 643 -1.95 14.00 16.22
C ILE A 643 -0.64 13.98 15.44
N ASP A 644 0.36 14.66 15.99
CA ASP A 644 1.73 14.57 15.52
C ASP A 644 2.41 13.38 16.21
N TYR A 645 2.97 12.44 15.46
CA TYR A 645 3.56 11.23 16.02
C TYR A 645 4.78 10.73 15.25
N GLU A 646 5.65 10.04 15.98
CA GLU A 646 6.85 9.40 15.46
C GLU A 646 6.89 7.93 15.90
N ILE A 647 7.31 7.04 14.99
CA ILE A 647 7.62 5.64 15.34
C ILE A 647 9.06 5.61 15.84
N THR A 648 9.23 5.50 17.16
CA THR A 648 10.52 5.58 17.83
C THR A 648 11.25 4.23 17.90
N ALA A 649 10.51 3.13 17.76
CA ALA A 649 11.07 1.79 17.64
C ALA A 649 10.14 0.82 16.91
N SER A 650 10.72 -0.24 16.35
CA SER A 650 9.97 -1.36 15.80
C SER A 650 10.82 -2.63 15.78
N GLY A 651 10.19 -3.80 15.81
CA GLY A 651 10.88 -5.07 15.72
C GLY A 651 9.95 -6.25 15.88
N GLU A 652 10.54 -7.43 16.07
CA GLU A 652 9.79 -8.64 16.38
C GLU A 652 10.00 -9.01 17.85
N TYR A 653 8.90 -9.35 18.54
CA TYR A 653 8.91 -9.80 19.91
C TYR A 653 7.79 -10.81 20.13
N GLN A 654 8.11 -11.99 20.66
CA GLN A 654 7.13 -13.05 20.95
C GLN A 654 6.19 -13.38 19.78
N ASN A 655 6.74 -13.55 18.57
CA ASN A 655 5.99 -13.84 17.32
C ASN A 655 5.00 -12.74 16.88
N LEU A 656 5.15 -11.52 17.39
CA LEU A 656 4.44 -10.34 16.93
C LEU A 656 5.43 -9.31 16.40
N TYR A 657 5.03 -8.59 15.36
CA TYR A 657 5.70 -7.36 14.97
C TYR A 657 5.19 -6.24 15.88
N TYR A 658 6.08 -5.51 16.54
CA TYR A 658 5.73 -4.39 17.39
C TYR A 658 6.26 -3.07 16.83
N VAL A 659 5.57 -1.99 17.17
CA VAL A 659 6.04 -0.62 17.04
C VAL A 659 5.84 0.11 18.36
N VAL A 660 6.67 1.10 18.63
CA VAL A 660 6.47 2.08 19.69
C VAL A 660 6.29 3.44 19.03
N VAL A 661 5.22 4.13 19.39
CA VAL A 661 4.82 5.42 18.87
C VAL A 661 4.88 6.44 20.00
N ASP A 662 5.53 7.56 19.74
CA ASP A 662 5.50 8.75 20.58
C ASP A 662 4.63 9.81 19.90
N ALA A 663 3.59 10.26 20.59
CA ALA A 663 2.62 11.20 20.05
C ALA A 663 2.55 12.46 20.90
N LYS A 664 2.54 13.61 20.21
CA LYS A 664 2.30 14.93 20.77
C LYS A 664 0.89 15.40 20.41
N ILE A 665 0.13 15.76 21.43
CA ILE A 665 -1.29 16.09 21.32
C ILE A 665 -1.54 17.46 21.94
N SER A 666 -2.20 18.35 21.20
CA SER A 666 -2.79 19.57 21.77
C SER A 666 -4.16 19.24 22.34
N LYS A 667 -4.35 19.43 23.65
CA LYS A 667 -5.60 19.11 24.35
C LYS A 667 -6.77 19.88 23.75
N SER A 668 -6.59 21.19 23.56
CA SER A 668 -7.61 22.08 22.98
C SER A 668 -7.99 21.73 21.54
N ARG A 669 -7.01 21.34 20.70
CA ARG A 669 -7.29 20.86 19.35
C ARG A 669 -8.01 19.52 19.36
N PHE A 670 -7.55 18.58 20.18
CA PHE A 670 -8.14 17.25 20.32
C PHE A 670 -9.62 17.33 20.72
N GLU A 671 -9.95 18.16 21.71
CA GLU A 671 -11.33 18.39 22.15
C GLU A 671 -12.19 18.99 21.02
N LYS A 672 -11.68 19.99 20.29
CA LYS A 672 -12.37 20.58 19.14
C LYS A 672 -12.58 19.60 18.00
N ASP A 673 -11.60 18.74 17.72
CA ASP A 673 -11.69 17.74 16.66
C ASP A 673 -12.78 16.70 17.00
N ILE A 674 -12.90 16.30 18.27
CA ILE A 674 -14.01 15.45 18.75
C ILE A 674 -15.35 16.19 18.64
N GLU A 675 -15.43 17.43 19.11
CA GLU A 675 -16.66 18.24 19.01
C GLU A 675 -17.12 18.39 17.55
N TYR A 676 -16.20 18.74 16.65
CA TYR A 676 -16.48 18.87 15.23
C TYR A 676 -16.91 17.53 14.63
N ALA A 677 -16.24 16.44 14.97
CA ALA A 677 -16.60 15.11 14.49
C ALA A 677 -18.03 14.73 14.93
N LEU A 678 -18.39 14.97 16.19
CA LEU A 678 -19.73 14.67 16.70
C LEU A 678 -20.82 15.55 16.07
N LYS A 679 -20.51 16.80 15.69
CA LYS A 679 -21.44 17.70 14.99
C LYS A 679 -21.64 17.36 13.52
N THR A 680 -20.61 16.81 12.87
CA THR A 680 -20.55 16.63 11.41
C THR A 680 -20.54 15.17 10.96
N ALA A 681 -20.66 14.22 11.89
CA ALA A 681 -20.63 12.81 11.57
C ALA A 681 -21.74 12.48 10.55
N PRO A 682 -21.41 11.81 9.42
CA PRO A 682 -22.42 11.34 8.46
C PRO A 682 -23.39 10.32 9.11
N SER A 683 -23.03 9.84 10.30
CA SER A 683 -23.75 8.94 11.18
C SER A 683 -23.87 9.45 12.63
N GLY A 684 -24.00 10.77 12.85
CA GLY A 684 -24.16 11.34 14.21
C GLY A 684 -25.50 10.94 14.84
N PHE A 685 -25.47 10.02 15.81
CA PHE A 685 -26.68 9.38 16.37
C PHE A 685 -26.82 9.53 17.88
N ALA A 686 -27.93 9.02 18.41
CA ALA A 686 -28.07 8.81 19.84
C ALA A 686 -27.52 7.43 20.22
N LEU A 687 -26.91 7.33 21.40
CA LEU A 687 -26.62 6.06 22.07
C LEU A 687 -27.76 5.77 23.03
N LEU A 688 -28.45 4.64 22.87
CA LEU A 688 -29.49 4.21 23.82
C LEU A 688 -28.89 3.25 24.83
N ILE A 689 -29.12 3.53 26.11
CA ILE A 689 -28.80 2.66 27.24
C ILE A 689 -30.09 2.46 28.04
N VAL A 690 -30.52 1.21 28.21
CA VAL A 690 -31.70 0.85 29.02
C VAL A 690 -31.30 -0.08 30.15
N GLU A 691 -31.48 0.37 31.39
CA GLU A 691 -31.25 -0.40 32.61
C GLU A 691 -32.57 -0.85 33.23
N GLY A 692 -32.60 -2.07 33.79
CA GLY A 692 -33.76 -2.59 34.52
C GLY A 692 -34.90 -3.15 33.64
N ASP A 693 -34.72 -3.19 32.32
CA ASP A 693 -35.67 -3.83 31.39
C ASP A 693 -35.37 -5.32 31.20
N GLU A 694 -35.58 -6.12 32.26
CA GLU A 694 -35.25 -7.55 32.28
C GLU A 694 -35.89 -8.36 31.13
N ASN A 695 -37.03 -7.90 30.62
CA ASN A 695 -37.78 -8.57 29.56
C ASN A 695 -37.58 -7.95 28.17
N GLY A 696 -36.82 -6.84 28.05
CA GLY A 696 -36.48 -6.18 26.79
C GLY A 696 -37.64 -5.48 26.05
N TYR A 697 -38.79 -5.27 26.70
CA TYR A 697 -39.97 -4.68 26.04
C TYR A 697 -39.83 -3.18 25.81
N VAL A 698 -39.21 -2.46 26.77
CA VAL A 698 -39.01 -1.02 26.69
C VAL A 698 -37.91 -0.70 25.68
N GLU A 699 -36.78 -1.38 25.76
CA GLU A 699 -35.65 -1.20 24.84
C GLU A 699 -36.08 -1.44 23.40
N SER A 700 -36.77 -2.54 23.12
CA SER A 700 -37.22 -2.89 21.77
C SER A 700 -38.16 -1.83 21.19
N MET A 701 -39.14 -1.37 21.96
CA MET A 701 -40.11 -0.37 21.53
C MET A 701 -39.46 1.00 21.32
N MET A 702 -38.52 1.39 22.19
CA MET A 702 -37.76 2.63 22.01
C MET A 702 -36.90 2.58 20.75
N ILE A 703 -36.17 1.48 20.51
CA ILE A 703 -35.38 1.30 19.29
C ILE A 703 -36.27 1.43 18.05
N GLU A 704 -37.36 0.67 17.98
CA GLU A 704 -38.27 0.67 16.83
C GLU A 704 -38.76 2.09 16.50
N ARG A 705 -39.20 2.84 17.52
CA ARG A 705 -39.78 4.17 17.34
C ARG A 705 -38.75 5.25 17.06
N ILE A 706 -37.61 5.21 17.73
CA ILE A 706 -36.51 6.16 17.49
C ILE A 706 -35.98 5.97 16.06
N LEU A 707 -35.77 4.73 15.62
CA LEU A 707 -35.37 4.42 14.23
C LEU A 707 -36.44 4.84 13.23
N SER A 708 -37.72 4.59 13.52
CA SER A 708 -38.83 4.99 12.64
C SER A 708 -38.98 6.51 12.50
N ALA A 709 -38.51 7.27 13.50
CA ALA A 709 -38.45 8.73 13.43
C ALA A 709 -37.21 9.26 12.69
N GLY A 710 -36.42 8.38 12.05
CA GLY A 710 -35.22 8.77 11.29
C GLY A 710 -33.97 8.99 12.15
N VAL A 711 -34.07 8.81 13.46
CA VAL A 711 -32.92 8.88 14.37
C VAL A 711 -32.24 7.52 14.35
N LYS A 712 -31.07 7.41 13.72
CA LYS A 712 -30.32 6.14 13.80
C LYS A 712 -29.68 6.03 15.20
N LEU A 713 -29.27 4.81 15.56
CA LEU A 713 -28.71 4.48 16.87
C LEU A 713 -27.33 3.86 16.68
N VAL A 714 -26.41 4.18 17.60
CA VAL A 714 -25.10 3.51 17.67
C VAL A 714 -25.30 2.04 18.06
N SER A 715 -24.40 1.15 17.61
CA SER A 715 -24.56 -0.29 17.83
C SER A 715 -24.66 -0.67 19.30
N LYS A 716 -25.46 -1.70 19.58
CA LYS A 716 -25.70 -2.22 20.95
C LYS A 716 -24.41 -2.68 21.64
N ASP A 717 -23.39 -3.07 20.88
CA ASP A 717 -22.09 -3.47 21.41
C ASP A 717 -21.36 -2.31 22.11
N PHE A 718 -21.50 -1.08 21.61
CA PHE A 718 -20.98 0.11 22.29
C PHE A 718 -21.71 0.35 23.61
N SER A 719 -23.06 0.33 23.60
CA SER A 719 -23.88 0.51 24.81
C SER A 719 -23.49 -0.49 25.89
N LYS A 720 -23.31 -1.77 25.52
CA LYS A 720 -22.95 -2.83 26.45
C LYS A 720 -21.57 -2.62 27.07
N LYS A 721 -20.54 -2.30 26.28
CA LYS A 721 -19.18 -2.07 26.79
C LYS A 721 -19.09 -0.82 27.68
N ILE A 722 -19.82 0.24 27.32
CA ILE A 722 -19.91 1.45 28.13
C ILE A 722 -20.58 1.16 29.48
N LEU A 723 -21.65 0.35 29.49
CA LEU A 723 -22.29 -0.12 30.72
C LEU A 723 -21.36 -1.00 31.57
N GLU A 724 -20.63 -1.94 30.97
CA GLU A 724 -19.67 -2.79 31.69
C GLU A 724 -18.60 -1.95 32.42
N GLU A 725 -18.05 -0.93 31.76
CA GLU A 725 -17.09 -0.01 32.38
C GLU A 725 -17.75 0.90 33.43
N GLN A 726 -19.00 1.33 33.20
CA GLN A 726 -19.78 2.10 34.18
C GLN A 726 -20.00 1.29 35.47
N TYR A 727 -20.41 0.02 35.37
CA TYR A 727 -20.58 -0.88 36.51
C TYR A 727 -19.27 -1.16 37.25
N LYS A 728 -18.19 -1.37 36.51
CA LYS A 728 -16.85 -1.65 37.06
C LYS A 728 -16.29 -0.47 37.85
N LEU A 729 -16.51 0.76 37.36
CA LEU A 729 -15.83 1.96 37.87
C LEU A 729 -16.75 2.91 38.63
N GLY A 730 -18.06 2.61 38.71
CA GLY A 730 -19.05 3.37 39.49
C GLY A 730 -19.32 4.77 38.93
N TYR A 731 -19.20 4.95 37.62
CA TYR A 731 -19.33 6.28 37.01
C TYR A 731 -20.78 6.78 36.98
N ASN A 732 -20.93 8.10 37.13
CA ASN A 732 -22.23 8.77 36.98
C ASN A 732 -22.57 8.99 35.49
N SER A 733 -23.83 9.32 35.20
CA SER A 733 -24.33 9.46 33.82
C SER A 733 -23.62 10.54 33.00
N THR A 734 -23.08 11.58 33.65
CA THR A 734 -22.25 12.63 33.01
C THR A 734 -20.92 12.09 32.49
N ILE A 735 -20.20 11.29 33.29
CA ILE A 735 -18.93 10.66 32.85
C ILE A 735 -19.21 9.62 31.76
N VAL A 736 -20.33 8.90 31.86
CA VAL A 736 -20.78 7.93 30.86
C VAL A 736 -21.08 8.61 29.52
N ALA A 737 -21.70 9.79 29.53
CA ALA A 737 -21.93 10.57 28.32
C ALA A 737 -20.62 10.99 27.63
N LYS A 738 -19.58 11.31 28.40
CA LYS A 738 -18.25 11.60 27.85
C LYS A 738 -17.57 10.37 27.23
N TYR A 739 -17.90 9.14 27.66
CA TYR A 739 -17.51 7.93 26.94
C TYR A 739 -18.23 7.76 25.61
N ALA A 740 -19.52 8.13 25.58
CA ALA A 740 -20.31 8.07 24.36
C ALA A 740 -19.75 8.97 23.25
N ALA A 741 -18.94 10.00 23.58
CA ALA A 741 -18.24 10.82 22.59
C ALA A 741 -17.32 10.02 21.66
N LEU A 742 -16.75 8.89 22.13
CA LEU A 742 -15.92 8.00 21.32
C LEU A 742 -16.72 7.11 20.37
N SER A 743 -18.05 7.09 20.49
CA SER A 743 -18.97 6.24 19.73
C SER A 743 -19.67 6.94 18.56
N ALA A 744 -19.23 8.17 18.22
CA ALA A 744 -19.91 9.09 17.32
C ALA A 744 -21.33 9.52 17.77
N ALA A 745 -21.76 9.14 18.97
CA ALA A 745 -23.06 9.53 19.52
C ALA A 745 -23.04 10.98 20.03
N ARG A 746 -23.85 11.86 19.42
CA ARG A 746 -24.02 13.25 19.89
C ARG A 746 -24.75 13.31 21.23
N TYR A 747 -25.69 12.41 21.43
CA TYR A 747 -26.54 12.32 22.62
C TYR A 747 -26.51 10.92 23.22
N LEU A 748 -26.52 10.84 24.54
CA LEU A 748 -26.81 9.63 25.30
C LEU A 748 -28.26 9.68 25.80
N ILE A 749 -29.07 8.68 25.42
CA ILE A 749 -30.41 8.42 25.93
C ILE A 749 -30.28 7.34 27.01
N TYR A 750 -30.27 7.76 28.27
CA TYR A 750 -30.08 6.89 29.41
C TYR A 750 -31.42 6.65 30.12
N THR A 751 -31.93 5.43 30.01
CA THR A 751 -33.27 5.04 30.46
C THR A 751 -33.18 4.03 31.60
N LYS A 752 -33.86 4.31 32.71
CA LYS A 752 -34.05 3.39 33.83
C LYS A 752 -35.49 2.93 33.90
N VAL A 753 -35.67 1.62 33.90
CA VAL A 753 -36.97 0.95 33.97
C VAL A 753 -37.10 0.26 35.32
N ASN A 754 -38.25 0.46 35.96
CA ASN A 754 -38.67 -0.30 37.13
C ASN A 754 -40.11 -0.76 36.92
N ALA A 755 -40.34 -2.08 36.93
CA ALA A 755 -41.63 -2.66 36.61
C ALA A 755 -42.08 -3.70 37.65
N PRO A 756 -42.35 -3.29 38.91
CA PRO A 756 -42.88 -4.20 39.92
C PRO A 756 -44.22 -4.81 39.48
N SER A 757 -44.42 -6.07 39.84
CA SER A 757 -45.63 -6.81 39.53
C SER A 757 -46.28 -7.38 40.79
N THR A 758 -47.61 -7.41 40.80
CA THR A 758 -48.44 -7.99 41.86
C THR A 758 -49.45 -8.94 41.24
N TYR A 759 -49.55 -10.17 41.76
CA TYR A 759 -50.57 -11.12 41.33
C TYR A 759 -51.88 -10.87 42.07
N LEU A 760 -52.94 -10.60 41.32
CA LEU A 760 -54.30 -10.38 41.83
C LEU A 760 -55.08 -11.69 41.75
N SER A 761 -55.08 -12.45 42.85
CA SER A 761 -55.69 -13.79 42.94
C SER A 761 -57.19 -13.80 42.60
N GLU A 762 -57.92 -12.75 42.98
CA GLU A 762 -59.37 -12.60 42.74
C GLU A 762 -59.72 -12.56 41.25
N TYR A 763 -58.84 -11.99 40.42
CA TYR A 763 -59.06 -11.79 38.98
C TYR A 763 -58.23 -12.75 38.12
N LYS A 764 -57.33 -13.52 38.74
CA LYS A 764 -56.33 -14.38 38.07
C LYS A 764 -55.46 -13.60 37.07
N LEU A 765 -55.09 -12.37 37.40
CA LEU A 765 -54.28 -11.47 36.57
C LEU A 765 -53.06 -10.96 37.32
N TYR A 766 -51.99 -10.66 36.60
CA TYR A 766 -50.87 -9.86 37.08
C TYR A 766 -51.14 -8.38 36.80
N SER A 767 -50.99 -7.53 37.80
CA SER A 767 -50.93 -6.08 37.66
C SER A 767 -49.47 -5.63 37.68
N VAL A 768 -49.06 -4.86 36.67
CA VAL A 768 -47.70 -4.36 36.53
C VAL A 768 -47.75 -2.83 36.49
N ARG A 769 -46.99 -2.17 37.37
CA ARG A 769 -46.79 -0.73 37.36
C ARG A 769 -45.41 -0.45 36.77
N MET A 770 -45.36 0.16 35.59
CA MET A 770 -44.10 0.48 34.91
C MET A 770 -43.74 1.94 35.15
N LEU A 771 -42.56 2.16 35.71
CA LEU A 771 -41.93 3.47 35.94
C LEU A 771 -40.70 3.56 35.04
N VAL A 772 -40.65 4.58 34.18
CA VAL A 772 -39.52 4.81 33.28
C VAL A 772 -39.02 6.23 33.43
N ASN A 773 -37.72 6.38 33.73
CA ASN A 773 -37.02 7.67 33.73
C ASN A 773 -35.99 7.66 32.60
N THR A 774 -36.05 8.64 31.70
CA THR A 774 -35.09 8.80 30.61
C THR A 774 -34.41 10.16 30.71
N GLN A 775 -33.08 10.16 30.74
CA GLN A 775 -32.25 11.36 30.64
C GLN A 775 -31.63 11.44 29.25
N ILE A 776 -31.66 12.63 28.65
CA ILE A 776 -30.98 12.93 27.39
C ILE A 776 -29.78 13.80 27.74
N ILE A 777 -28.59 13.29 27.47
CA ILE A 777 -27.33 13.89 27.88
C ILE A 777 -26.51 14.22 26.64
N ASP A 778 -25.98 15.43 26.59
CA ASP A 778 -25.07 15.87 25.54
C ASP A 778 -23.69 15.22 25.76
N SER A 779 -23.21 14.44 24.78
CA SER A 779 -21.95 13.68 24.90
C SER A 779 -20.69 14.55 24.92
N ILE A 780 -20.77 15.80 24.41
CA ILE A 780 -19.64 16.76 24.39
C ILE A 780 -19.51 17.41 25.77
N THR A 781 -20.61 17.96 26.26
CA THR A 781 -20.60 18.74 27.52
C THR A 781 -20.83 17.88 28.77
N GLY A 782 -21.46 16.71 28.61
CA GLY A 782 -21.91 15.85 29.71
C GLY A 782 -23.16 16.37 30.44
N ASN A 783 -23.77 17.44 29.94
CA ASN A 783 -24.93 18.07 30.58
C ASN A 783 -26.25 17.36 30.19
N ILE A 784 -27.17 17.27 31.15
CA ILE A 784 -28.54 16.78 30.90
C ILE A 784 -29.31 17.88 30.15
N VAL A 785 -29.72 17.58 28.93
CA VAL A 785 -30.50 18.46 28.06
C VAL A 785 -31.98 18.37 28.37
N SER A 786 -32.47 17.17 28.69
CA SER A 786 -33.88 16.89 28.98
C SER A 786 -34.01 15.64 29.83
N ALA A 787 -35.06 15.58 30.67
CA ALA A 787 -35.39 14.41 31.47
C ALA A 787 -36.90 14.14 31.37
N GLN A 788 -37.27 12.91 31.00
CA GLN A 788 -38.65 12.50 30.75
C GLN A 788 -39.02 11.36 31.70
N ASN A 789 -40.17 11.49 32.35
CA ASN A 789 -40.75 10.46 33.21
C ASN A 789 -41.99 9.86 32.57
N TYR A 790 -42.18 8.56 32.77
CA TYR A 790 -43.37 7.84 32.39
C TYR A 790 -43.79 6.90 33.51
N GLU A 791 -45.10 6.83 33.71
CA GLU A 791 -45.73 5.92 34.65
C GLU A 791 -47.06 5.43 34.08
N GLU A 792 -47.25 4.12 34.06
CA GLU A 792 -48.54 3.51 33.74
C GLU A 792 -48.69 2.16 34.46
N THR A 793 -49.93 1.79 34.78
CA THR A 793 -50.26 0.48 35.35
C THR A 793 -51.22 -0.24 34.43
N ASN A 794 -50.95 -1.51 34.15
CA ASN A 794 -51.85 -2.35 33.35
C ASN A 794 -51.88 -3.78 33.90
N SER A 795 -52.83 -4.58 33.45
CA SER A 795 -53.00 -5.96 33.92
C SER A 795 -53.13 -6.95 32.76
N GLY A 796 -52.63 -8.17 32.98
CA GLY A 796 -52.59 -9.23 31.99
C GLY A 796 -52.56 -10.62 32.63
N ALA A 797 -52.87 -11.65 31.85
CA ALA A 797 -52.80 -13.04 32.30
C ALA A 797 -51.36 -13.44 32.71
N THR A 798 -50.36 -12.73 32.18
CA THR A 798 -48.94 -12.85 32.55
C THR A 798 -48.33 -11.44 32.71
N ILE A 799 -47.17 -11.35 33.36
CA ILE A 799 -46.39 -10.10 33.48
C ILE A 799 -46.05 -9.56 32.08
N GLN A 800 -45.67 -10.43 31.15
CA GLN A 800 -45.36 -10.07 29.75
C GLN A 800 -46.58 -9.50 29.02
N ALA A 801 -47.77 -10.08 29.24
CA ALA A 801 -49.00 -9.58 28.64
C ALA A 801 -49.39 -8.19 29.19
N ALA A 802 -49.15 -7.95 30.49
CA ALA A 802 -49.35 -6.63 31.08
C ALA A 802 -48.34 -5.60 30.54
N LEU A 803 -47.05 -5.94 30.48
CA LEU A 803 -45.99 -5.09 29.92
C LEU A 803 -46.23 -4.76 28.44
N SER A 804 -46.61 -5.76 27.64
CA SER A 804 -46.94 -5.58 26.22
C SER A 804 -48.07 -4.56 26.01
N LYS A 805 -49.12 -4.60 26.84
CA LYS A 805 -50.19 -3.59 26.78
C LYS A 805 -49.69 -2.18 27.11
N ILE A 806 -48.79 -2.05 28.07
CA ILE A 806 -48.21 -0.76 28.47
C ILE A 806 -47.36 -0.18 27.33
N VAL A 807 -46.40 -0.94 26.79
CA VAL A 807 -45.50 -0.41 25.74
C VAL A 807 -46.21 -0.14 24.40
N ASN A 808 -47.36 -0.78 24.17
CA ASN A 808 -48.21 -0.51 23.00
C ASN A 808 -49.25 0.60 23.25
N SER A 809 -49.32 1.18 24.45
CA SER A 809 -50.30 2.23 24.77
C SER A 809 -49.97 3.55 24.06
N SER A 810 -51.00 4.34 23.75
CA SER A 810 -50.81 5.69 23.17
C SER A 810 -49.99 6.60 24.09
N ASN A 811 -50.05 6.39 25.41
CA ASN A 811 -49.31 7.18 26.39
C ASN A 811 -47.81 6.88 26.34
N PHE A 812 -47.44 5.60 26.19
CA PHE A 812 -46.04 5.22 26.04
C PHE A 812 -45.46 5.72 24.70
N GLN A 813 -46.27 5.67 23.63
CA GLN A 813 -45.88 6.25 22.35
C GLN A 813 -45.67 7.77 22.44
N ALA A 814 -46.57 8.49 23.11
CA ALA A 814 -46.41 9.93 23.35
C ALA A 814 -45.17 10.24 24.21
N TYR A 815 -44.83 9.38 25.16
CA TYR A 815 -43.60 9.48 25.95
C TYR A 815 -42.34 9.38 25.08
N ILE A 816 -42.26 8.37 24.21
CA ILE A 816 -41.12 8.22 23.28
C ILE A 816 -41.04 9.43 22.33
N GLN A 817 -42.18 9.94 21.87
CA GLN A 817 -42.19 11.13 21.02
C GLN A 817 -41.60 12.37 21.71
N LYS A 818 -41.82 12.55 23.02
CA LYS A 818 -41.19 13.64 23.80
C LYS A 818 -39.66 13.49 23.86
N ILE A 819 -39.17 12.26 23.93
CA ILE A 819 -37.72 11.97 23.88
C ILE A 819 -37.17 12.38 22.51
N ILE A 820 -37.80 11.93 21.43
CA ILE A 820 -37.40 12.26 20.04
C ILE A 820 -37.39 13.77 19.82
N ASN A 821 -38.45 14.47 20.24
CA ASN A 821 -38.56 15.93 20.08
C ASN A 821 -37.50 16.71 20.89
N SER A 822 -36.90 16.11 21.91
CA SER A 822 -35.85 16.74 22.71
C SER A 822 -34.46 16.59 22.08
N LEU A 823 -34.31 15.81 21.00
CA LEU A 823 -33.05 15.65 20.30
C LEU A 823 -32.93 16.74 19.21
N ASN A 824 -32.16 17.80 19.52
CA ASN A 824 -31.90 18.89 18.57
C ASN A 824 -30.76 18.52 17.61
N PHE A 825 -31.06 17.78 16.54
CA PHE A 825 -30.07 17.49 15.50
C PHE A 825 -29.89 18.70 14.58
N GLU A 826 -28.76 19.40 14.71
CA GLU A 826 -28.44 20.59 13.90
C GLU A 826 -28.31 20.30 12.38
N ASN A 827 -28.24 19.02 11.96
CA ASN A 827 -27.94 18.61 10.58
C ASN A 827 -28.78 17.43 10.04
N VAL A 828 -29.91 17.08 10.67
CA VAL A 828 -30.81 16.03 10.15
C VAL A 828 -32.17 16.67 9.87
N GLU A 829 -32.55 16.77 8.60
CA GLU A 829 -33.96 16.97 8.26
C GLU A 829 -34.73 15.75 8.75
N ILE A 830 -35.36 15.86 9.91
CA ILE A 830 -36.28 14.85 10.43
C ILE A 830 -37.49 14.87 9.50
N SER A 831 -37.52 13.98 8.50
CA SER A 831 -38.68 13.83 7.62
C SER A 831 -39.88 13.45 8.49
N LYS A 832 -40.82 14.37 8.71
CA LYS A 832 -42.07 14.07 9.41
C LYS A 832 -42.88 13.10 8.56
N ALA A 833 -42.88 11.82 8.91
CA ALA A 833 -43.69 10.83 8.23
C ALA A 833 -45.15 10.90 8.73
N TYR A 834 -46.08 11.15 7.82
CA TYR A 834 -47.51 11.20 8.06
C TYR A 834 -48.17 9.91 7.55
N ARG A 835 -49.09 9.37 8.34
CA ARG A 835 -49.81 8.14 8.01
C ARG A 835 -51.20 8.46 7.48
N TYR A 836 -51.49 8.00 6.27
CA TYR A 836 -52.78 8.20 5.61
C TYR A 836 -53.52 6.88 5.47
N THR A 837 -54.82 6.88 5.75
CA THR A 837 -55.71 5.73 5.59
C THR A 837 -56.74 6.02 4.49
N PHE A 838 -56.87 5.08 3.56
CA PHE A 838 -57.79 5.15 2.42
C PHE A 838 -58.74 3.98 2.45
N THR A 839 -60.03 4.27 2.28
CA THR A 839 -61.09 3.27 2.15
C THR A 839 -61.58 3.27 0.70
N PRO A 840 -61.11 2.34 -0.15
CA PRO A 840 -61.57 2.22 -1.53
C PRO A 840 -63.02 1.67 -1.61
N GLU A 841 -63.81 2.18 -2.56
CA GLU A 841 -65.08 1.54 -2.94
C GLU A 841 -64.88 0.21 -3.68
N ARG A 842 -63.74 0.05 -4.37
CA ARG A 842 -63.33 -1.17 -5.07
C ARG A 842 -61.82 -1.33 -4.98
N ALA A 843 -61.34 -2.57 -4.80
CA ALA A 843 -59.91 -2.90 -4.71
C ALA A 843 -59.04 -2.27 -5.83
N ALA A 844 -59.58 -2.21 -7.06
CA ALA A 844 -58.90 -1.60 -8.20
C ALA A 844 -58.55 -0.12 -7.99
N TYR A 845 -59.33 0.63 -7.22
CA TYR A 845 -59.10 2.05 -6.96
C TYR A 845 -57.91 2.28 -6.01
N SER A 846 -57.67 1.36 -5.06
CA SER A 846 -56.45 1.37 -4.25
C SER A 846 -55.21 1.19 -5.09
N ALA A 847 -55.24 0.27 -6.07
CA ALA A 847 -54.11 0.05 -6.97
C ALA A 847 -53.82 1.30 -7.81
N MET A 848 -54.85 1.90 -8.41
CA MET A 848 -54.73 3.12 -9.20
C MET A 848 -54.20 4.31 -8.37
N LEU A 849 -54.69 4.48 -7.15
CA LEU A 849 -54.19 5.52 -6.24
C LEU A 849 -52.73 5.26 -5.84
N LEU A 850 -52.40 4.02 -5.50
CA LEU A 850 -51.05 3.65 -5.10
C LEU A 850 -50.03 3.85 -6.22
N ASP A 851 -50.38 3.52 -7.47
CA ASP A 851 -49.52 3.75 -8.63
C ASP A 851 -49.27 5.25 -8.86
N ALA A 852 -50.32 6.07 -8.77
CA ALA A 852 -50.19 7.52 -8.89
C ALA A 852 -49.31 8.11 -7.78
N LEU A 853 -49.47 7.63 -6.55
CA LEU A 853 -48.67 8.05 -5.41
C LEU A 853 -47.20 7.67 -5.56
N LYS A 854 -46.91 6.42 -5.97
CA LYS A 854 -45.54 5.95 -6.24
C LYS A 854 -44.88 6.69 -7.39
N ALA A 855 -45.65 7.09 -8.40
CA ALA A 855 -45.13 7.87 -9.52
C ALA A 855 -44.68 9.28 -9.10
N LYS A 856 -45.30 9.85 -8.07
CA LYS A 856 -44.97 11.20 -7.59
C LYS A 856 -44.02 11.22 -6.40
N TYR A 857 -44.11 10.26 -5.50
CA TYR A 857 -43.41 10.27 -4.23
C TYR A 857 -42.57 8.99 -4.03
N ALA A 858 -41.25 9.14 -4.14
CA ALA A 858 -40.30 8.04 -4.07
C ALA A 858 -40.12 7.48 -2.62
N SER A 859 -40.43 8.28 -1.60
CA SER A 859 -40.31 7.97 -0.17
C SER A 859 -41.51 7.22 0.43
N LEU A 860 -42.52 6.88 -0.39
CA LEU A 860 -43.78 6.30 0.08
C LEU A 860 -43.63 4.85 0.57
N LYS A 861 -44.07 4.61 1.81
CA LYS A 861 -44.14 3.28 2.42
C LYS A 861 -45.59 2.80 2.51
N VAL A 862 -45.86 1.60 2.03
CA VAL A 862 -47.17 0.95 2.18
C VAL A 862 -47.19 0.15 3.47
N ILE A 863 -48.12 0.48 4.37
CA ILE A 863 -48.29 -0.18 5.68
C ILE A 863 -49.32 -1.31 5.59
N GLU A 864 -50.40 -1.08 4.85
CA GLU A 864 -51.49 -2.05 4.68
C GLU A 864 -52.09 -1.86 3.29
N ASN A 865 -52.38 -2.95 2.57
CA ASN A 865 -53.09 -2.89 1.29
C ASN A 865 -54.01 -4.10 1.16
N THR A 866 -55.31 -3.86 1.25
CA THR A 866 -56.39 -4.85 1.16
C THR A 866 -57.51 -4.33 0.25
N ASP A 867 -58.44 -5.20 -0.11
CA ASP A 867 -59.59 -4.85 -0.96
C ASP A 867 -60.47 -3.72 -0.40
N LYS A 868 -60.40 -3.47 0.92
CA LYS A 868 -61.23 -2.49 1.63
C LYS A 868 -60.43 -1.37 2.28
N LYS A 869 -59.10 -1.42 2.28
CA LYS A 869 -58.27 -0.49 3.03
C LYS A 869 -56.84 -0.41 2.50
N LEU A 870 -56.36 0.80 2.28
CA LEU A 870 -54.97 1.10 1.96
C LEU A 870 -54.42 2.07 3.02
N VAL A 871 -53.33 1.72 3.68
CA VAL A 871 -52.63 2.57 4.65
C VAL A 871 -51.22 2.82 4.14
N ILE A 872 -50.84 4.08 4.05
CA ILE A 872 -49.49 4.49 3.61
C ILE A 872 -48.88 5.42 4.65
N GLU A 873 -47.56 5.52 4.60
CA GLU A 873 -46.75 6.43 5.41
C GLU A 873 -45.80 7.18 4.48
N ILE A 874 -45.82 8.51 4.56
CA ILE A 874 -45.14 9.40 3.61
C ILE A 874 -44.77 10.73 4.28
N ASP A 875 -43.65 11.33 3.88
CA ASP A 875 -43.11 12.59 4.39
C ASP A 875 -43.78 13.85 3.81
N ILE A 876 -45.08 13.78 3.50
CA ILE A 876 -45.86 14.86 2.89
C ILE A 876 -47.03 15.22 3.81
N ASP A 877 -47.15 16.52 4.10
CA ASP A 877 -48.22 17.03 4.96
C ASP A 877 -49.59 17.04 4.27
N MET A 878 -50.65 17.12 5.07
CA MET A 878 -52.02 16.98 4.57
C MET A 878 -52.42 18.02 3.50
N PRO A 879 -52.09 19.32 3.63
CA PRO A 879 -52.37 20.31 2.59
C PRO A 879 -51.72 20.00 1.23
N GLU A 880 -50.46 19.55 1.23
CA GLU A 880 -49.76 19.17 0.00
C GLU A 880 -50.33 17.87 -0.59
N MET A 881 -50.66 16.91 0.28
CA MET A 881 -51.28 15.64 -0.09
C MET A 881 -52.66 15.85 -0.75
N GLU A 882 -53.48 16.76 -0.21
CA GLU A 882 -54.79 17.11 -0.75
C GLU A 882 -54.71 17.85 -2.09
N LYS A 883 -53.68 18.70 -2.30
CA LYS A 883 -53.41 19.28 -3.61
C LYS A 883 -53.12 18.20 -4.65
N PHE A 884 -52.37 17.15 -4.28
CA PHE A 884 -52.13 16.03 -5.16
C PHE A 884 -53.42 15.26 -5.48
N PHE A 885 -54.25 14.97 -4.49
CA PHE A 885 -55.52 14.30 -4.71
C PHE A 885 -56.42 15.04 -5.72
N ASN A 886 -56.45 16.36 -5.66
CA ASN A 886 -57.20 17.20 -6.61
C ASN A 886 -56.63 17.18 -8.04
N SER A 887 -55.38 16.71 -8.23
CA SER A 887 -54.74 16.56 -9.54
C SER A 887 -54.97 15.18 -10.18
N LEU A 888 -55.55 14.22 -9.44
CA LEU A 888 -55.82 12.88 -9.94
C LEU A 888 -57.02 12.87 -10.88
N THR A 889 -56.86 12.23 -12.03
CA THR A 889 -57.91 12.08 -13.05
C THR A 889 -58.49 10.66 -13.11
N SER A 890 -57.78 9.68 -12.56
CA SER A 890 -58.13 8.25 -12.59
C SER A 890 -58.98 7.78 -11.42
N VAL A 891 -58.95 8.51 -10.29
CA VAL A 891 -59.70 8.24 -9.07
C VAL A 891 -60.01 9.55 -8.36
N LYS A 892 -61.12 9.60 -7.63
CA LYS A 892 -61.48 10.71 -6.73
C LYS A 892 -61.26 10.33 -5.28
N VAL A 893 -60.48 11.15 -4.58
CA VAL A 893 -60.17 10.97 -3.16
C VAL A 893 -60.91 12.03 -2.35
N LYS A 894 -61.82 11.61 -1.47
CA LYS A 894 -62.63 12.50 -0.63
C LYS A 894 -62.24 12.35 0.83
N LYS A 895 -61.98 13.48 1.49
CA LYS A 895 -61.67 13.51 2.94
C LYS A 895 -62.88 13.07 3.78
N VAL A 896 -62.63 12.20 4.75
CA VAL A 896 -63.59 11.81 5.79
C VAL A 896 -63.24 12.46 7.11
N SER A 897 -61.97 12.34 7.52
CA SER A 897 -61.40 12.95 8.71
C SER A 897 -59.93 13.31 8.42
N ASP A 898 -59.22 13.89 9.39
CA ASP A 898 -57.79 14.17 9.20
C ASP A 898 -57.02 12.88 8.96
N TYR A 899 -56.28 12.84 7.85
CA TYR A 899 -55.52 11.67 7.39
C TYR A 899 -56.36 10.44 6.98
N GLU A 900 -57.70 10.56 6.90
CA GLU A 900 -58.59 9.48 6.44
C GLU A 900 -59.45 9.89 5.24
N TYR A 901 -59.44 9.05 4.21
CA TYR A 901 -60.05 9.35 2.91
C TYR A 901 -60.83 8.17 2.34
N ILE A 902 -61.83 8.46 1.51
CA ILE A 902 -62.55 7.48 0.68
C ILE A 902 -62.09 7.64 -0.77
N VAL A 903 -61.84 6.51 -1.44
CA VAL A 903 -61.38 6.48 -2.83
C VAL A 903 -62.49 5.92 -3.71
N THR A 904 -62.93 6.74 -4.66
CA THR A 904 -64.00 6.47 -5.62
C THR A 904 -63.49 6.66 -7.05
N LYS A 905 -64.30 6.34 -8.06
CA LYS A 905 -63.94 6.52 -9.47
C LYS A 905 -63.79 8.00 -9.85
#